data_AF-A0A316F6E8-F1
#
_entry.id   AF-A0A316F6E8-F1
#
_cell.length_a   1.000
_cell.length_b   1.000
_cell.length_c   1.000
_cell.angle_alpha   90.00
_cell.angle_beta   90.00
_cell.angle_gamma   90.00
#
_symmetry.space_group_name_H-M   'P 1'
#
loop_
_entity.id
_entity.type
_entity.pdbx_description
1 polymer ?
#
loop_
_entity_poly.entity_id
_entity_poly.type
_entity_poly.pdbx_seq_one_letter_code
_entity_poly.pdbx_strand_id
1 'polypeptide(L)'
;MSTINQYSRTRVAVAMLAAAGLGGVLATAPTTLPTPAFAAVSDAELVIPAAARAVPRATQILTAGTTGFLWLQEGDDRLLWTDYGTGITTALAQRLRSPLGYDFNSGYFRNMDSDFEISGTGSDTVALFYASPTPKVTLLTASSGVIGEVAIPEGHSYRGTYGGVVVTSGGDDTYHLWRSANGGVTGTPVTGLPTDATDITVEDGDGKALILRYETADGPHWSLADLAGGAAVALPDRLDSGESWEVSGFKLAPGSVLRLRMGRSAIDVYPRQDLGAEPRTVEVGAFGYDASYAVTGTHLLAMDRMRTGNSRFRGEPLWAVPATVDDPDMTEVLGLGAHGLVQAPDGSVLVAGAEEDVWRGDTDLGIYRVRESADGSVVRERLTAVQPMPAQVHGLSLGGGVLTTVANSTAYAPSTTIGAYRSTWLTSPAPGGVPSVVRSTVDDYAGGRDGFCSLDGHQDRCIRMFADGTGLHGREHGTEQGLTMLRVNGSSTWGPSVDTGADSPYLSDLSGRYGVVTGLGGGGQDQYVVRFPATGTGTVLQKRERVGSAVWGATLWSGSAEGGAVQATSLPSGTPGESFTTANDCTPSKLQAVGRWVYWTCVDYWGSHHGSGVYDRVARRTVTAPAGEVLLGDGFLVAYVAGAGLQLSDLTTGAPARTLVTEAELGSSHGAGTSWTVDRFGGGVAWADDAQRVHVVPTGIATSPLSVIDSEVSTAAANWSGTWWLSKPAASWQVTIRDRAGATLRTLSGSGTSGQIRATWDGRDAAGKAVADGTFTWALTAQPADGQGAALTVGDPAPAAALRATRAPAISGTVRVGSTVRAAAGTWSPAATKYTCQWYANGAVIRGATGAAYQITPGALGKRLTVRVTATRAGHPSGTASSTASAVVTRGPAAKATARPKVTGTAKVGRTVRAAAGSWSPKVDAYRYEWRLNGKLIRGVTGATLKLKSSMRGKKLTVTVIARKAGHLDGRATSLAVKIRS
;
A
#
# COMPACT_ATOMS: atom_id res chain seq x y z
N MET A 1 -53.31 -25.90 1.12
CA MET A 1 -54.53 -25.30 1.69
C MET A 1 -54.19 -23.91 2.20
N SER A 2 -54.74 -22.89 1.51
CA SER A 2 -55.15 -21.53 1.96
C SER A 2 -54.19 -20.72 2.86
N THR A 3 -53.79 -19.46 2.58
CA THR A 3 -54.30 -18.47 1.62
C THR A 3 -53.30 -17.31 1.44
N ILE A 4 -53.08 -16.99 0.17
CA ILE A 4 -52.68 -15.78 -0.58
C ILE A 4 -52.96 -14.36 -0.01
N ASN A 5 -52.13 -13.39 -0.50
CA ASN A 5 -52.24 -11.92 -0.69
C ASN A 5 -51.64 -10.98 0.38
N GLN A 6 -50.59 -10.18 0.12
CA GLN A 6 -50.28 -9.11 -0.87
C GLN A 6 -50.58 -7.67 -0.34
N TYR A 7 -49.64 -6.76 -0.66
CA TYR A 7 -49.66 -5.28 -0.64
C TYR A 7 -49.47 -4.49 0.68
N SER A 8 -48.32 -3.82 0.83
CA SER A 8 -48.12 -2.42 0.41
C SER A 8 -47.03 -1.71 1.22
N ARG A 9 -46.15 -0.98 0.52
CA ARG A 9 -45.24 0.01 1.10
C ARG A 9 -46.06 1.22 1.56
N THR A 10 -45.96 1.60 2.83
CA THR A 10 -46.37 2.93 3.28
C THR A 10 -45.30 3.49 4.23
N ARG A 11 -44.58 4.51 3.75
CA ARG A 11 -43.75 5.38 4.60
C ARG A 11 -44.69 6.21 5.48
N VAL A 12 -44.59 6.06 6.80
CA VAL A 12 -45.25 6.97 7.75
C VAL A 12 -44.17 7.79 8.44
N ALA A 13 -44.12 9.07 8.07
CA ALA A 13 -43.44 10.10 8.83
C ALA A 13 -44.25 10.39 10.10
N VAL A 14 -43.68 10.12 11.27
CA VAL A 14 -44.29 10.51 12.55
C VAL A 14 -43.77 11.91 12.89
N ALA A 15 -44.63 12.91 12.69
CA ALA A 15 -44.44 14.25 13.20
C ALA A 15 -44.77 14.29 14.70
N MET A 16 -43.88 14.89 15.47
CA MET A 16 -44.05 15.16 16.90
C MET A 16 -45.24 16.11 17.15
N LEU A 17 -46.07 15.78 18.15
CA LEU A 17 -46.90 16.77 18.84
C LEU A 17 -46.57 16.76 20.33
N ALA A 18 -46.14 17.92 20.81
CA ALA A 18 -45.84 18.21 22.20
C ALA A 18 -47.12 18.35 23.02
N ALA A 19 -47.16 17.70 24.19
CA ALA A 19 -48.11 17.99 25.25
C ALA A 19 -47.33 18.41 26.50
N ALA A 20 -47.51 19.67 26.87
CA ALA A 20 -46.92 20.29 28.06
C ALA A 20 -47.63 19.81 29.33
N GLY A 21 -46.87 19.29 30.28
CA GLY A 21 -47.30 19.02 31.65
C GLY A 21 -46.28 19.57 32.64
N LEU A 22 -46.63 20.70 33.28
CA LEU A 22 -45.87 21.34 34.34
C LEU A 22 -46.03 20.55 35.66
N GLY A 23 -44.91 20.12 36.23
CA GLY A 23 -44.82 19.57 37.59
C GLY A 23 -43.37 19.58 38.05
N GLY A 24 -43.02 20.57 38.88
CA GLY A 24 -41.64 20.84 39.26
C GLY A 24 -41.05 19.86 40.28
N VAL A 25 -39.82 19.42 40.01
CA VAL A 25 -38.79 19.12 41.01
C VAL A 25 -37.47 19.60 40.43
N LEU A 26 -36.82 20.58 41.08
CA LEU A 26 -35.46 21.01 40.76
C LEU A 26 -34.48 19.92 41.19
N ALA A 27 -34.32 18.90 40.34
CA ALA A 27 -33.14 18.06 40.34
C ALA A 27 -32.16 18.67 39.34
N THR A 28 -30.99 19.09 39.82
CA THR A 28 -29.86 19.41 38.95
C THR A 28 -29.52 18.15 38.16
N ALA A 29 -29.99 18.08 36.91
CA ALA A 29 -29.60 17.04 35.98
C ALA A 29 -28.06 17.04 35.89
N PRO A 30 -27.38 15.89 36.04
CA PRO A 30 -25.98 15.84 35.67
C PRO A 30 -25.92 16.27 34.21
N THR A 31 -25.15 17.32 33.92
CA THR A 31 -24.74 17.63 32.55
C THR A 31 -24.10 16.36 31.99
N THR A 32 -24.86 15.61 31.20
CA THR A 32 -24.34 14.52 30.39
C THR A 32 -23.37 15.18 29.43
N LEU A 33 -22.07 15.02 29.72
CA LEU A 33 -21.03 15.37 28.78
C LEU A 33 -21.39 14.67 27.46
N PRO A 34 -21.36 15.37 26.31
CA PRO A 34 -21.66 14.74 25.03
C PRO A 34 -20.71 13.55 24.87
N THR A 35 -21.28 12.38 24.60
CA THR A 35 -20.51 11.17 24.31
C THR A 35 -19.65 11.48 23.07
N PRO A 36 -18.34 11.20 23.08
CA PRO A 36 -17.51 11.42 21.90
C PRO A 36 -18.10 10.63 20.74
N ALA A 37 -18.42 11.33 19.66
CA ALA A 37 -18.91 10.76 18.41
C ALA A 37 -17.80 10.79 17.36
N PHE A 38 -17.86 9.88 16.39
CA PHE A 38 -16.99 9.95 15.21
C PHE A 38 -17.15 11.29 14.49
N ALA A 39 -16.07 11.80 13.93
CA ALA A 39 -16.15 12.87 12.94
C ALA A 39 -16.99 12.39 11.73
N ALA A 40 -17.74 13.29 11.11
CA ALA A 40 -18.46 12.97 9.88
C ALA A 40 -17.46 12.58 8.77
N VAL A 41 -17.55 11.33 8.32
CA VAL A 41 -16.77 10.79 7.19
C VAL A 41 -17.69 10.74 5.98
N SER A 42 -17.16 10.94 4.77
CA SER A 42 -17.96 10.70 3.56
C SER A 42 -18.28 9.21 3.42
N ASP A 43 -19.49 8.86 3.00
CA ASP A 43 -19.85 7.50 2.56
C ASP A 43 -19.13 7.09 1.25
N ALA A 44 -18.30 7.97 0.71
CA ALA A 44 -17.55 7.71 -0.51
C ALA A 44 -16.39 6.73 -0.24
N GLU A 45 -16.26 5.75 -1.12
CA GLU A 45 -15.25 4.70 -1.08
C GLU A 45 -14.59 4.54 -2.45
N LEU A 46 -13.41 3.92 -2.48
CA LEU A 46 -12.79 3.46 -3.72
C LEU A 46 -13.14 2.00 -3.94
N VAL A 47 -13.84 1.69 -5.03
CA VAL A 47 -14.13 0.31 -5.45
C VAL A 47 -13.26 -0.06 -6.64
N ILE A 48 -12.39 -1.03 -6.46
CA ILE A 48 -11.56 -1.61 -7.50
C ILE A 48 -12.30 -2.83 -8.07
N PRO A 49 -12.57 -2.88 -9.39
CA PRO A 49 -13.28 -4.01 -9.98
C PRO A 49 -12.45 -5.29 -9.87
N ALA A 50 -13.15 -6.43 -9.80
CA ALA A 50 -12.51 -7.73 -9.86
C ALA A 50 -11.73 -7.90 -11.17
N ALA A 51 -10.56 -8.54 -11.10
CA ALA A 51 -9.86 -9.00 -12.30
C ALA A 51 -10.63 -10.15 -12.97
N ALA A 52 -10.37 -10.43 -14.24
CA ALA A 52 -10.91 -11.62 -14.88
C ALA A 52 -10.24 -12.88 -14.33
N ARG A 53 -11.04 -13.92 -14.09
CA ARG A 53 -10.55 -15.25 -13.73
C ARG A 53 -9.75 -15.83 -14.88
N ALA A 54 -8.60 -16.42 -14.56
CA ALA A 54 -7.73 -17.08 -15.51
C ALA A 54 -8.42 -18.23 -16.25
N VAL A 55 -9.23 -19.02 -15.54
CA VAL A 55 -10.10 -20.04 -16.14
C VAL A 55 -11.29 -19.33 -16.77
N PRO A 56 -11.50 -19.45 -18.10
CA PRO A 56 -12.67 -18.96 -18.82
C PRO A 56 -13.99 -19.23 -18.13
N ARG A 57 -14.96 -18.36 -18.37
CA ARG A 57 -16.34 -18.62 -17.93
C ARG A 57 -16.88 -19.80 -18.72
N ALA A 58 -17.30 -20.85 -18.03
CA ALA A 58 -17.83 -22.01 -18.71
C ALA A 58 -19.16 -21.67 -19.38
N THR A 59 -19.27 -22.02 -20.67
CA THR A 59 -20.35 -21.58 -21.55
C THR A 59 -20.82 -22.77 -22.37
N GLN A 60 -22.08 -23.15 -22.25
CA GLN A 60 -22.65 -24.29 -22.95
C GLN A 60 -23.70 -23.81 -23.95
N ILE A 61 -23.50 -24.11 -25.23
CA ILE A 61 -24.52 -23.92 -26.26
C ILE A 61 -25.40 -25.17 -26.25
N LEU A 62 -26.70 -24.99 -26.06
CA LEU A 62 -27.65 -26.10 -25.89
C LEU A 62 -28.30 -26.48 -27.22
N THR A 63 -28.72 -25.49 -28.01
CA THR A 63 -29.32 -25.71 -29.33
C THR A 63 -29.03 -24.53 -30.26
N ALA A 64 -28.92 -24.83 -31.55
CA ALA A 64 -28.83 -23.87 -32.64
C ALA A 64 -30.07 -23.97 -33.53
N GLY A 65 -30.73 -22.83 -33.74
CA GLY A 65 -31.85 -22.66 -34.64
C GLY A 65 -31.47 -21.93 -35.92
N THR A 66 -32.48 -21.51 -36.68
CA THR A 66 -32.33 -20.79 -37.94
C THR A 66 -32.09 -19.30 -37.76
N THR A 67 -32.69 -18.67 -36.74
CA THR A 67 -32.54 -17.23 -36.45
C THR A 67 -31.63 -16.96 -35.27
N GLY A 68 -31.38 -17.95 -34.40
CA GLY A 68 -30.52 -17.77 -33.24
C GLY A 68 -30.18 -19.08 -32.55
N PHE A 69 -29.69 -18.98 -31.32
CA PHE A 69 -29.26 -20.13 -30.54
C PHE A 69 -29.50 -19.92 -29.04
N LEU A 70 -29.70 -21.03 -28.34
CA LEU A 70 -29.89 -21.08 -26.89
C LEU A 70 -28.60 -21.50 -26.21
N TRP A 71 -28.22 -20.80 -25.14
CA TRP A 71 -27.03 -21.11 -24.38
C TRP A 71 -27.19 -20.77 -22.90
N LEU A 72 -26.25 -21.32 -22.12
CA LEU A 72 -26.09 -21.16 -20.69
C LEU A 72 -24.65 -20.76 -20.38
N GLN A 73 -24.45 -20.13 -19.24
CA GLN A 73 -23.11 -19.79 -18.75
C GLN A 73 -23.03 -19.88 -17.23
N GLU A 74 -21.86 -20.27 -16.74
CA GLU A 74 -21.54 -20.39 -15.31
C GLU A 74 -21.93 -19.13 -14.53
N GLY A 75 -22.52 -19.26 -13.34
CA GLY A 75 -22.95 -18.15 -12.50
C GLY A 75 -24.21 -17.41 -13.00
N ASP A 76 -24.89 -17.92 -14.04
CA ASP A 76 -26.18 -17.42 -14.52
C ASP A 76 -27.24 -18.53 -14.40
N ASP A 77 -28.44 -18.19 -13.94
CA ASP A 77 -29.58 -19.11 -13.84
C ASP A 77 -30.52 -18.99 -15.06
N ARG A 78 -30.30 -18.00 -15.92
CA ARG A 78 -31.17 -17.69 -17.06
C ARG A 78 -30.79 -18.50 -18.28
N LEU A 79 -31.82 -18.92 -19.03
CA LEU A 79 -31.67 -19.44 -20.39
C LEU A 79 -31.52 -18.27 -21.36
N LEU A 80 -30.40 -18.20 -22.09
CA LEU A 80 -30.04 -17.06 -22.94
C LEU A 80 -30.25 -17.42 -24.41
N TRP A 81 -31.04 -16.63 -25.11
CA TRP A 81 -31.21 -16.72 -26.56
C TRP A 81 -30.50 -15.57 -27.25
N THR A 82 -29.61 -15.86 -28.19
CA THR A 82 -28.94 -14.84 -29.00
C THR A 82 -29.40 -14.96 -30.45
N ASP A 83 -29.88 -13.85 -31.00
CA ASP A 83 -30.27 -13.74 -32.41
C ASP A 83 -29.04 -13.50 -33.30
N TYR A 84 -28.92 -14.25 -34.41
CA TYR A 84 -27.76 -14.17 -35.30
C TYR A 84 -27.65 -12.83 -36.01
N GLY A 85 -28.78 -12.26 -36.45
CA GLY A 85 -28.78 -11.05 -37.28
C GLY A 85 -28.46 -9.79 -36.48
N THR A 86 -28.83 -9.76 -35.21
CA THR A 86 -28.66 -8.59 -34.33
C THR A 86 -27.55 -8.75 -33.30
N GLY A 87 -27.15 -9.99 -32.96
CA GLY A 87 -26.25 -10.29 -31.83
C GLY A 87 -26.88 -10.01 -30.45
N ILE A 88 -28.16 -9.60 -30.40
CA ILE A 88 -28.83 -9.27 -29.14
C ILE A 88 -29.14 -10.56 -28.39
N THR A 89 -28.75 -10.59 -27.11
CA THR A 89 -29.04 -11.70 -26.20
C THR A 89 -30.23 -11.35 -25.30
N THR A 90 -31.25 -12.20 -25.32
CA THR A 90 -32.48 -12.07 -24.52
C THR A 90 -32.62 -13.26 -23.58
N ALA A 91 -32.89 -13.00 -22.30
CA ALA A 91 -33.18 -14.06 -21.35
C ALA A 91 -34.63 -14.55 -21.51
N LEU A 92 -34.82 -15.87 -21.58
CA LEU A 92 -36.15 -16.46 -21.51
C LEU A 92 -36.74 -16.30 -20.11
N ALA A 93 -38.08 -16.42 -20.01
CA ALA A 93 -38.78 -16.36 -18.73
C ALA A 93 -38.43 -17.55 -17.81
N GLN A 94 -38.16 -18.71 -18.41
CA GLN A 94 -37.76 -19.93 -17.71
C GLN A 94 -36.30 -19.88 -17.27
N ARG A 95 -36.03 -20.47 -16.10
CA ARG A 95 -34.75 -20.41 -15.42
C ARG A 95 -34.41 -21.75 -14.77
N LEU A 96 -33.12 -21.98 -14.57
CA LEU A 96 -32.62 -23.04 -13.70
C LEU A 96 -33.00 -22.76 -12.24
N ARG A 97 -33.01 -23.78 -11.37
CA ARG A 97 -33.33 -23.62 -9.94
C ARG A 97 -32.27 -22.82 -9.18
N SER A 98 -31.04 -22.84 -9.67
CA SER A 98 -29.90 -22.09 -9.15
C SER A 98 -28.94 -21.73 -10.28
N PRO A 99 -28.05 -20.75 -10.08
CA PRO A 99 -27.04 -20.42 -11.08
C PRO A 99 -26.18 -21.63 -11.46
N LEU A 100 -25.89 -21.75 -12.75
CA LEU A 100 -25.09 -22.85 -13.29
C LEU A 100 -23.71 -22.89 -12.63
N GLY A 101 -23.33 -24.03 -12.08
CA GLY A 101 -21.98 -24.24 -11.55
C GLY A 101 -21.07 -24.85 -12.62
N TYR A 102 -19.76 -24.66 -12.48
CA TYR A 102 -18.78 -25.39 -13.28
C TYR A 102 -17.64 -25.87 -12.40
N ASP A 103 -17.33 -27.16 -12.46
CA ASP A 103 -16.14 -27.72 -11.83
C ASP A 103 -15.08 -27.98 -12.88
N PHE A 104 -14.15 -27.03 -12.97
CA PHE A 104 -13.03 -27.13 -13.90
C PHE A 104 -12.15 -28.36 -13.66
N ASN A 105 -12.09 -28.94 -12.45
CA ASN A 105 -11.27 -30.13 -12.20
C ASN A 105 -11.85 -31.39 -12.84
N SER A 106 -13.18 -31.50 -12.88
CA SER A 106 -13.87 -32.65 -13.49
C SER A 106 -14.33 -32.37 -14.92
N GLY A 107 -14.39 -31.09 -15.32
CA GLY A 107 -14.87 -30.65 -16.63
C GLY A 107 -16.38 -30.74 -16.79
N TYR A 108 -17.13 -30.89 -15.69
CA TYR A 108 -18.58 -31.01 -15.71
C TYR A 108 -19.28 -29.76 -15.19
N PHE A 109 -20.38 -29.41 -15.85
CA PHE A 109 -21.35 -28.46 -15.32
C PHE A 109 -22.05 -29.07 -14.10
N ARG A 110 -22.35 -28.21 -13.12
CA ARG A 110 -23.08 -28.53 -11.89
C ARG A 110 -24.33 -27.67 -11.84
N ASN A 111 -25.30 -28.05 -11.00
CA ASN A 111 -26.55 -27.31 -10.82
C ASN A 111 -27.34 -27.10 -12.13
N MET A 112 -27.30 -28.09 -13.03
CA MET A 112 -28.19 -28.12 -14.21
C MET A 112 -29.63 -28.50 -13.84
N ASP A 113 -29.91 -28.69 -12.54
CA ASP A 113 -31.20 -29.09 -12.03
C ASP A 113 -32.26 -28.02 -12.30
N SER A 114 -33.36 -28.46 -12.89
CA SER A 114 -34.50 -27.62 -13.23
C SER A 114 -35.79 -28.41 -13.07
N ASP A 115 -36.93 -27.73 -13.12
CA ASP A 115 -38.25 -28.40 -13.13
C ASP A 115 -38.54 -29.09 -14.47
N PHE A 116 -37.63 -28.95 -15.43
CA PHE A 116 -37.80 -29.39 -16.80
C PHE A 116 -36.48 -29.86 -17.44
N GLU A 117 -36.53 -30.78 -18.40
CA GLU A 117 -35.38 -31.07 -19.27
C GLU A 117 -35.41 -30.17 -20.50
N ILE A 118 -34.24 -29.67 -20.95
CA ILE A 118 -34.12 -28.74 -22.07
C ILE A 118 -33.71 -29.51 -23.33
N SER A 119 -34.40 -29.25 -24.45
CA SER A 119 -34.10 -29.81 -25.77
C SER A 119 -34.54 -28.83 -26.88
N GLY A 120 -34.56 -29.27 -28.14
CA GLY A 120 -34.99 -28.46 -29.29
C GLY A 120 -33.91 -28.26 -30.34
N THR A 121 -33.21 -29.32 -30.74
CA THR A 121 -32.10 -29.25 -31.71
C THR A 121 -32.61 -28.97 -33.13
N GLY A 122 -31.94 -28.08 -33.86
CA GLY A 122 -32.14 -27.94 -35.31
C GLY A 122 -33.33 -27.06 -35.73
N SER A 123 -33.87 -26.23 -34.84
CA SER A 123 -34.83 -25.15 -35.18
C SER A 123 -34.83 -24.04 -34.12
N ASP A 124 -35.60 -22.97 -34.33
CA ASP A 124 -35.80 -21.90 -33.33
C ASP A 124 -36.72 -22.30 -32.16
N THR A 125 -37.13 -23.56 -32.11
CA THR A 125 -37.96 -24.11 -31.04
C THR A 125 -37.09 -24.58 -29.88
N VAL A 126 -37.35 -24.03 -28.69
CA VAL A 126 -36.84 -24.55 -27.43
C VAL A 126 -37.94 -25.43 -26.81
N ALA A 127 -37.56 -26.62 -26.36
CA ALA A 127 -38.47 -27.59 -25.76
C ALA A 127 -38.13 -27.81 -24.29
N LEU A 128 -39.12 -27.66 -23.41
CA LEU A 128 -38.99 -27.85 -21.97
C LEU A 128 -39.90 -29.00 -21.53
N PHE A 129 -39.31 -30.13 -21.14
CA PHE A 129 -40.05 -31.32 -20.70
C PHE A 129 -40.24 -31.32 -19.18
N TYR A 130 -41.48 -31.30 -18.72
CA TYR A 130 -41.85 -31.39 -17.30
C TYR A 130 -42.32 -32.81 -16.98
N ALA A 131 -41.67 -33.49 -16.03
CA ALA A 131 -42.03 -34.86 -15.64
C ALA A 131 -43.25 -34.94 -14.69
N SER A 132 -43.64 -33.86 -14.03
CA SER A 132 -44.68 -33.82 -12.99
C SER A 132 -45.41 -32.47 -12.99
N PRO A 133 -46.71 -32.39 -12.61
CA PRO A 133 -47.60 -33.48 -12.16
C PRO A 133 -48.15 -34.37 -13.28
N THR A 134 -48.09 -33.89 -14.54
CA THR A 134 -48.44 -34.69 -15.72
C THR A 134 -47.34 -34.48 -16.76
N PRO A 135 -46.66 -35.55 -17.21
CA PRO A 135 -45.60 -35.46 -18.20
C PRO A 135 -46.00 -34.67 -19.46
N LYS A 136 -45.30 -33.57 -19.75
CA LYS A 136 -45.55 -32.74 -20.94
C LYS A 136 -44.32 -32.01 -21.44
N VAL A 137 -44.29 -31.70 -22.73
CA VAL A 137 -43.29 -30.83 -23.36
C VAL A 137 -43.92 -29.49 -23.71
N THR A 138 -43.33 -28.41 -23.25
CA THR A 138 -43.69 -27.04 -23.65
C THR A 138 -42.73 -26.58 -24.74
N LEU A 139 -43.28 -26.22 -25.90
CA LEU A 139 -42.54 -25.69 -27.03
C LEU A 139 -42.64 -24.17 -27.02
N LEU A 140 -41.51 -23.48 -27.16
CA LEU A 140 -41.43 -22.03 -27.15
C LEU A 140 -40.42 -21.52 -28.18
N THR A 141 -40.57 -20.26 -28.59
CA THR A 141 -39.54 -19.52 -29.33
C THR A 141 -39.17 -18.27 -28.55
N ALA A 142 -37.97 -17.76 -28.77
CA ALA A 142 -37.50 -16.56 -28.07
C ALA A 142 -38.31 -15.29 -28.41
N SER A 143 -38.90 -15.22 -29.61
CA SER A 143 -39.63 -14.05 -30.09
C SER A 143 -41.13 -14.07 -29.76
N SER A 144 -41.74 -15.25 -29.67
CA SER A 144 -43.20 -15.39 -29.46
C SER A 144 -43.60 -16.04 -28.14
N GLY A 145 -42.65 -16.51 -27.33
CA GLY A 145 -42.94 -17.25 -26.11
C GLY A 145 -43.48 -18.66 -26.40
N VAL A 146 -44.37 -19.17 -25.54
CA VAL A 146 -44.94 -20.53 -25.69
C VAL A 146 -45.77 -20.61 -26.98
N ILE A 147 -45.41 -21.55 -27.85
CA ILE A 147 -46.08 -21.80 -29.13
C ILE A 147 -46.93 -23.07 -29.13
N GLY A 148 -46.74 -23.96 -28.16
CA GLY A 148 -47.56 -25.17 -28.01
C GLY A 148 -47.14 -26.05 -26.85
N GLU A 149 -48.02 -26.98 -26.49
CA GLU A 149 -47.73 -28.04 -25.51
C GLU A 149 -48.04 -29.41 -26.12
N VAL A 150 -47.23 -30.41 -25.76
CA VAL A 150 -47.38 -31.81 -26.15
C VAL A 150 -47.43 -32.66 -24.89
N ALA A 151 -48.57 -33.25 -24.57
CA ALA A 151 -48.67 -34.20 -23.47
C ALA A 151 -47.92 -35.49 -23.84
N ILE A 152 -47.14 -36.04 -22.91
CA ILE A 152 -46.50 -37.34 -23.10
C ILE A 152 -47.51 -38.43 -22.74
N PRO A 153 -47.84 -39.35 -23.66
CA PRO A 153 -48.80 -40.42 -23.38
C PRO A 153 -48.36 -41.34 -22.24
N GLU A 154 -49.33 -41.96 -21.58
CA GLU A 154 -49.06 -42.96 -20.54
C GLU A 154 -48.24 -44.13 -21.10
N GLY A 155 -47.22 -44.58 -20.35
CA GLY A 155 -46.31 -45.64 -20.77
C GLY A 155 -45.21 -45.20 -21.73
N HIS A 156 -45.15 -43.92 -22.12
CA HIS A 156 -44.06 -43.36 -22.93
C HIS A 156 -43.05 -42.59 -22.07
N SER A 157 -41.78 -42.66 -22.47
CA SER A 157 -40.69 -41.88 -21.90
C SER A 157 -40.21 -40.83 -22.91
N TYR A 158 -39.95 -39.61 -22.46
CA TYR A 158 -39.38 -38.55 -23.32
C TYR A 158 -37.95 -38.89 -23.75
N ARG A 159 -37.61 -38.57 -25.01
CA ARG A 159 -36.30 -38.84 -25.64
C ARG A 159 -35.68 -37.63 -26.34
N GLY A 160 -36.30 -36.46 -26.23
CA GLY A 160 -35.82 -35.21 -26.83
C GLY A 160 -36.81 -34.60 -27.81
N THR A 161 -36.49 -33.39 -28.26
CA THR A 161 -37.24 -32.67 -29.28
C THR A 161 -36.29 -32.19 -30.36
N TYR A 162 -36.64 -32.47 -31.60
CA TYR A 162 -35.81 -32.19 -32.77
C TYR A 162 -36.65 -31.45 -33.81
N GLY A 163 -36.22 -30.25 -34.16
CA GLY A 163 -37.07 -29.28 -34.81
C GLY A 163 -38.27 -28.93 -33.92
N GLY A 164 -39.47 -29.22 -34.40
CA GLY A 164 -40.72 -29.14 -33.62
C GLY A 164 -41.32 -30.50 -33.26
N VAL A 165 -40.58 -31.60 -33.46
CA VAL A 165 -41.08 -32.97 -33.26
C VAL A 165 -40.63 -33.48 -31.90
N VAL A 166 -41.59 -33.81 -31.03
CA VAL A 166 -41.33 -34.43 -29.73
C VAL A 166 -41.14 -35.92 -29.92
N VAL A 167 -40.05 -36.48 -29.41
CA VAL A 167 -39.71 -37.89 -29.56
C VAL A 167 -39.89 -38.60 -28.23
N THR A 168 -40.58 -39.74 -28.24
CA THR A 168 -40.73 -40.60 -27.06
C THR A 168 -40.44 -42.06 -27.41
N SER A 169 -40.11 -42.88 -26.41
CA SER A 169 -40.09 -44.34 -26.54
C SER A 169 -41.26 -44.93 -25.75
N GLY A 170 -41.98 -45.88 -26.34
CA GLY A 170 -42.98 -46.68 -25.66
C GLY A 170 -42.36 -47.75 -24.75
N GLY A 171 -43.19 -48.44 -23.96
CA GLY A 171 -42.76 -49.58 -23.13
C GLY A 171 -42.39 -50.85 -23.90
N ASP A 172 -42.58 -50.84 -25.22
CA ASP A 172 -42.17 -51.87 -26.19
C ASP A 172 -40.90 -51.46 -26.96
N ASP A 173 -40.19 -50.44 -26.49
CA ASP A 173 -39.03 -49.79 -27.13
C ASP A 173 -39.31 -49.16 -28.51
N THR A 174 -40.58 -49.08 -28.93
CA THR A 174 -40.96 -48.39 -30.17
C THR A 174 -40.87 -46.87 -30.01
N TYR A 175 -40.04 -46.23 -30.82
CA TYR A 175 -39.93 -44.77 -30.87
C TYR A 175 -41.14 -44.15 -31.57
N HIS A 176 -41.63 -43.01 -31.07
CA HIS A 176 -42.78 -42.29 -31.59
C HIS A 176 -42.46 -40.80 -31.79
N LEU A 177 -42.92 -40.27 -32.92
CA LEU A 177 -42.76 -38.88 -33.35
C LEU A 177 -44.08 -38.14 -33.15
N TRP A 178 -44.12 -37.19 -32.21
CA TRP A 178 -45.32 -36.42 -31.85
C TRP A 178 -45.25 -35.01 -32.42
N ARG A 179 -46.31 -34.61 -33.12
CA ARG A 179 -46.43 -33.26 -33.71
C ARG A 179 -47.68 -32.59 -33.22
N SER A 180 -47.56 -31.31 -32.85
CA SER A 180 -48.68 -30.46 -32.51
C SER A 180 -49.19 -29.76 -33.76
N ALA A 181 -50.46 -29.98 -34.13
CA ALA A 181 -51.10 -29.32 -35.26
C ALA A 181 -52.58 -29.04 -34.92
N ASN A 182 -53.05 -27.82 -35.20
CA ASN A 182 -54.46 -27.41 -35.05
C ASN A 182 -55.08 -27.71 -33.66
N GLY A 183 -54.29 -27.63 -32.58
CA GLY A 183 -54.75 -27.90 -31.22
C GLY A 183 -54.83 -29.39 -30.83
N GLY A 184 -54.42 -30.31 -31.71
CA GLY A 184 -54.29 -31.75 -31.42
C GLY A 184 -52.84 -32.24 -31.59
N VAL A 185 -52.51 -33.36 -30.95
CA VAL A 185 -51.21 -34.03 -31.06
C VAL A 185 -51.38 -35.32 -31.86
N THR A 186 -50.60 -35.50 -32.93
CA THR A 186 -50.57 -36.74 -33.73
C THR A 186 -49.24 -37.46 -33.55
N GLY A 187 -49.28 -38.76 -33.23
CA GLY A 187 -48.10 -39.62 -33.10
C GLY A 187 -47.88 -40.48 -34.36
N THR A 188 -46.63 -40.59 -34.80
CA THR A 188 -46.19 -41.50 -35.87
C THR A 188 -45.13 -42.45 -35.32
N PRO A 189 -45.28 -43.78 -35.37
CA PRO A 189 -44.24 -44.70 -34.93
C PRO A 189 -43.04 -44.66 -35.88
N VAL A 190 -41.84 -44.84 -35.33
CA VAL A 190 -40.63 -45.09 -36.11
C VAL A 190 -40.66 -46.54 -36.60
N THR A 191 -40.41 -46.75 -37.88
CA THR A 191 -40.48 -48.05 -38.56
C THR A 191 -39.18 -48.33 -39.32
N GLY A 192 -38.91 -49.58 -39.68
CA GLY A 192 -37.70 -49.96 -40.45
C GLY A 192 -36.50 -50.36 -39.60
N LEU A 193 -36.61 -50.35 -38.27
CA LEU A 193 -35.63 -50.97 -37.38
C LEU A 193 -35.74 -52.51 -37.41
N PRO A 194 -34.63 -53.25 -37.24
CA PRO A 194 -34.64 -54.71 -37.12
C PRO A 194 -35.52 -55.21 -35.96
N THR A 195 -36.12 -56.39 -36.10
CA THR A 195 -37.02 -56.95 -35.08
C THR A 195 -36.31 -57.40 -33.80
N ASP A 196 -35.01 -57.62 -33.87
CA ASP A 196 -34.12 -57.98 -32.76
C ASP A 196 -33.36 -56.77 -32.16
N ALA A 197 -33.69 -55.54 -32.60
CA ALA A 197 -33.09 -54.33 -32.06
C ALA A 197 -33.54 -54.09 -30.62
N THR A 198 -32.58 -53.93 -29.72
CA THR A 198 -32.79 -53.61 -28.29
C THR A 198 -31.97 -52.39 -27.88
N ASP A 199 -32.19 -51.86 -26.68
CA ASP A 199 -31.44 -50.72 -26.12
C ASP A 199 -31.37 -49.50 -27.06
N ILE A 200 -32.48 -49.23 -27.73
CA ILE A 200 -32.56 -48.16 -28.74
C ILE A 200 -32.44 -46.80 -28.03
N THR A 201 -31.45 -46.00 -28.44
CA THR A 201 -31.15 -44.66 -27.90
C THR A 201 -30.97 -43.66 -29.03
N VAL A 202 -31.30 -42.39 -28.78
CA VAL A 202 -30.98 -41.31 -29.72
C VAL A 202 -29.53 -40.91 -29.52
N GLU A 203 -28.72 -41.03 -30.56
CA GLU A 203 -27.29 -40.68 -30.51
C GLU A 203 -27.03 -39.25 -30.99
N ASP A 204 -27.75 -38.81 -32.02
CA ASP A 204 -27.68 -37.46 -32.55
C ASP A 204 -28.96 -37.13 -33.35
N GLY A 205 -29.20 -35.87 -33.68
CA GLY A 205 -30.34 -35.50 -34.49
C GLY A 205 -30.42 -34.02 -34.83
N ASP A 206 -31.22 -33.71 -35.84
CA ASP A 206 -31.51 -32.35 -36.28
C ASP A 206 -33.00 -32.17 -36.59
N GLY A 207 -33.38 -31.01 -37.12
CA GLY A 207 -34.79 -30.73 -37.44
C GLY A 207 -35.42 -31.62 -38.51
N LYS A 208 -34.69 -32.57 -39.10
CA LYS A 208 -35.14 -33.44 -40.20
C LYS A 208 -34.94 -34.93 -39.93
N ALA A 209 -33.95 -35.36 -39.15
CA ALA A 209 -33.73 -36.79 -38.87
C ALA A 209 -33.08 -37.02 -37.50
N LEU A 210 -33.17 -38.27 -37.05
CA LEU A 210 -32.53 -38.80 -35.85
C LEU A 210 -31.57 -39.92 -36.22
N ILE A 211 -30.43 -39.97 -35.56
CA ILE A 211 -29.57 -41.14 -35.52
C ILE A 211 -29.97 -41.96 -34.29
N LEU A 212 -30.46 -43.17 -34.52
CA LEU A 212 -30.80 -44.13 -33.47
C LEU A 212 -29.69 -45.18 -33.40
N ARG A 213 -29.09 -45.32 -32.21
CA ARG A 213 -28.20 -46.43 -31.87
C ARG A 213 -29.02 -47.54 -31.24
N TYR A 214 -28.78 -48.78 -31.63
CA TYR A 214 -29.42 -49.96 -31.07
C TYR A 214 -28.45 -51.13 -31.00
N GLU A 215 -28.75 -52.12 -30.17
CA GLU A 215 -27.98 -53.35 -30.03
C GLU A 215 -28.69 -54.51 -30.73
N THR A 216 -27.91 -55.38 -31.36
CA THR A 216 -28.32 -56.69 -31.91
C THR A 216 -27.40 -57.78 -31.38
N ALA A 217 -27.62 -59.04 -31.77
CA ALA A 217 -26.77 -60.16 -31.35
C ALA A 217 -25.29 -60.03 -31.76
N ASP A 218 -25.00 -59.26 -32.80
CA ASP A 218 -23.66 -59.04 -33.33
C ASP A 218 -23.02 -57.71 -32.93
N GLY A 219 -23.69 -56.88 -32.11
CA GLY A 219 -23.14 -55.66 -31.50
C GLY A 219 -23.96 -54.39 -31.77
N PRO A 220 -23.36 -53.20 -31.59
CA PRO A 220 -24.05 -51.93 -31.80
C PRO A 220 -24.24 -51.65 -33.29
N HIS A 221 -25.39 -51.07 -33.61
CA HIS A 221 -25.79 -50.64 -34.95
C HIS A 221 -26.48 -49.29 -34.93
N TRP A 222 -26.55 -48.66 -36.11
CA TRP A 222 -27.14 -47.33 -36.25
C TRP A 222 -28.13 -47.23 -37.42
N SER A 223 -29.16 -46.43 -37.25
CA SER A 223 -30.12 -46.09 -38.31
C SER A 223 -30.44 -44.61 -38.31
N LEU A 224 -30.69 -44.07 -39.51
CA LEU A 224 -31.18 -42.71 -39.72
C LEU A 224 -32.70 -42.74 -39.89
N ALA A 225 -33.41 -42.22 -38.90
CA ALA A 225 -34.87 -42.10 -38.91
C ALA A 225 -35.31 -40.72 -39.38
N ASP A 226 -36.11 -40.67 -40.44
CA ASP A 226 -36.69 -39.42 -40.97
C ASP A 226 -37.79 -38.88 -40.03
N LEU A 227 -37.69 -37.60 -39.68
CA LEU A 227 -38.65 -36.95 -38.79
C LEU A 227 -39.95 -36.54 -39.49
N ALA A 228 -40.09 -36.66 -40.81
CA ALA A 228 -41.35 -36.39 -41.51
C ALA A 228 -42.26 -37.63 -41.56
N GLY A 229 -41.70 -38.80 -41.89
CA GLY A 229 -42.44 -40.05 -42.08
C GLY A 229 -42.21 -41.14 -41.03
N GLY A 230 -41.14 -41.05 -40.22
CA GLY A 230 -40.77 -42.08 -39.25
C GLY A 230 -40.08 -43.31 -39.84
N ALA A 231 -39.73 -43.30 -41.13
CA ALA A 231 -38.99 -44.40 -41.74
C ALA A 231 -37.50 -44.32 -41.36
N ALA A 232 -36.96 -45.41 -40.83
CA ALA A 232 -35.55 -45.58 -40.51
C ALA A 232 -34.82 -46.40 -41.58
N VAL A 233 -33.62 -45.95 -41.94
CA VAL A 233 -32.71 -46.65 -42.87
C VAL A 233 -31.40 -46.94 -42.14
N ALA A 234 -30.89 -48.16 -42.29
CA ALA A 234 -29.61 -48.55 -41.70
C ALA A 234 -28.46 -47.67 -42.19
N LEU A 235 -27.61 -47.23 -41.27
CA LEU A 235 -26.38 -46.51 -41.60
C LEU A 235 -25.26 -47.50 -41.96
N PRO A 236 -24.25 -47.08 -42.75
CA PRO A 236 -23.12 -47.93 -43.11
C PRO A 236 -22.16 -48.10 -41.91
N ASP A 237 -22.58 -48.82 -40.89
CA ASP A 237 -21.87 -48.99 -39.62
C ASP A 237 -20.83 -50.11 -39.62
N ARG A 238 -20.79 -50.96 -40.66
CA ARG A 238 -19.78 -52.03 -40.81
C ARG A 238 -19.09 -51.99 -42.16
N LEU A 239 -17.75 -51.91 -42.13
CA LEU A 239 -16.88 -52.09 -43.29
C LEU A 239 -16.44 -53.56 -43.42
N ASP A 240 -16.13 -54.20 -42.30
CA ASP A 240 -15.89 -55.64 -42.16
C ASP A 240 -16.72 -56.19 -41.00
N SER A 241 -17.43 -57.29 -41.23
CA SER A 241 -18.23 -58.00 -40.23
C SER A 241 -17.45 -58.47 -39.00
N GLY A 242 -16.11 -58.61 -39.09
CA GLY A 242 -15.24 -59.01 -37.99
C GLY A 242 -14.70 -57.89 -37.10
N GLU A 243 -14.90 -56.62 -37.47
CA GLU A 243 -14.29 -55.45 -36.80
C GLU A 243 -15.34 -54.46 -36.27
N SER A 244 -16.33 -54.95 -35.52
CA SER A 244 -17.42 -54.12 -34.97
C SER A 244 -16.97 -52.98 -34.04
N TRP A 245 -15.71 -52.96 -33.60
CA TRP A 245 -15.10 -51.88 -32.82
C TRP A 245 -14.64 -50.68 -33.66
N GLU A 246 -14.60 -50.82 -35.00
CA GLU A 246 -14.05 -49.79 -35.89
C GLU A 246 -14.86 -48.48 -35.83
N VAL A 247 -16.19 -48.61 -35.78
CA VAL A 247 -17.13 -47.48 -35.73
C VAL A 247 -17.53 -47.22 -34.28
N SER A 248 -17.25 -46.01 -33.81
CA SER A 248 -17.57 -45.59 -32.44
C SER A 248 -18.86 -44.79 -32.34
N GLY A 249 -19.47 -44.42 -33.47
CA GLY A 249 -20.71 -43.67 -33.53
C GLY A 249 -20.88 -42.86 -34.81
N PHE A 250 -21.94 -42.06 -34.85
CA PHE A 250 -22.27 -41.17 -35.96
C PHE A 250 -22.68 -39.77 -35.49
N LYS A 251 -22.46 -38.79 -36.36
CA LYS A 251 -22.92 -37.40 -36.18
C LYS A 251 -23.68 -36.90 -37.40
N LEU A 252 -24.64 -36.02 -37.17
CA LEU A 252 -25.51 -35.48 -38.21
C LEU A 252 -25.14 -34.03 -38.54
N ALA A 253 -25.04 -33.73 -39.83
CA ALA A 253 -24.98 -32.37 -40.36
C ALA A 253 -26.10 -32.17 -41.41
N PRO A 254 -26.48 -30.92 -41.73
CA PRO A 254 -27.61 -30.66 -42.65
C PRO A 254 -27.48 -31.38 -44.00
N GLY A 255 -26.26 -31.50 -44.55
CA GLY A 255 -25.98 -32.17 -45.81
C GLY A 255 -25.21 -33.49 -45.71
N SER A 256 -24.79 -33.90 -44.52
CA SER A 256 -23.86 -35.03 -44.35
C SER A 256 -24.14 -35.89 -43.13
N VAL A 257 -23.72 -37.14 -43.21
CA VAL A 257 -23.66 -38.07 -42.06
C VAL A 257 -22.20 -38.43 -41.84
N LEU A 258 -21.69 -38.20 -40.63
CA LEU A 258 -20.32 -38.49 -40.27
C LEU A 258 -20.28 -39.85 -39.57
N ARG A 259 -19.47 -40.77 -40.08
CA ARG A 259 -19.13 -42.03 -39.40
C ARG A 259 -17.82 -41.85 -38.65
N LEU A 260 -17.87 -42.00 -37.34
CA LEU A 260 -16.72 -41.83 -36.47
C LEU A 260 -15.95 -43.15 -36.39
N ARG A 261 -14.74 -43.21 -36.97
CA ARG A 261 -13.85 -44.37 -36.91
C ARG A 261 -12.65 -44.10 -36.01
N MET A 262 -12.93 -43.83 -34.74
CA MET A 262 -11.91 -43.37 -33.78
C MET A 262 -10.79 -44.38 -33.57
N GLY A 263 -11.09 -45.69 -33.63
CA GLY A 263 -10.08 -46.75 -33.57
C GLY A 263 -9.11 -46.77 -34.77
N ARG A 264 -9.46 -46.10 -35.86
CA ARG A 264 -8.64 -45.91 -37.07
C ARG A 264 -8.16 -44.47 -37.25
N SER A 265 -8.47 -43.59 -36.30
CA SER A 265 -8.14 -42.16 -36.40
C SER A 265 -8.68 -41.51 -37.68
N ALA A 266 -9.90 -41.88 -38.10
CA ALA A 266 -10.52 -41.39 -39.32
C ALA A 266 -12.01 -41.05 -39.12
N ILE A 267 -12.52 -40.16 -39.97
CA ILE A 267 -13.95 -39.84 -40.08
C ILE A 267 -14.37 -39.95 -41.54
N ASP A 268 -15.47 -40.67 -41.79
CA ASP A 268 -16.06 -40.74 -43.12
C ASP A 268 -17.23 -39.79 -43.22
N VAL A 269 -17.26 -38.97 -44.27
CA VAL A 269 -18.30 -37.99 -44.53
C VAL A 269 -19.14 -38.46 -45.71
N TYR A 270 -20.35 -38.92 -45.42
CA TYR A 270 -21.33 -39.36 -46.41
C TYR A 270 -22.25 -38.20 -46.83
N PRO A 271 -22.61 -38.08 -48.12
CA PRO A 271 -23.75 -37.27 -48.53
C PRO A 271 -25.03 -37.82 -47.88
N ARG A 272 -25.77 -36.99 -47.15
CA ARG A 272 -26.96 -37.45 -46.42
C ARG A 272 -28.06 -38.02 -47.31
N GLN A 273 -28.14 -37.53 -48.55
CA GLN A 273 -29.12 -37.96 -49.56
C GLN A 273 -28.73 -39.26 -50.29
N ASP A 274 -27.48 -39.71 -50.16
CA ASP A 274 -26.97 -40.91 -50.80
C ASP A 274 -25.96 -41.62 -49.89
N LEU A 275 -26.50 -42.40 -48.94
CA LEU A 275 -25.71 -43.16 -47.97
C LEU A 275 -24.97 -44.36 -48.60
N GLY A 276 -25.23 -44.66 -49.88
CA GLY A 276 -24.52 -45.69 -50.66
C GLY A 276 -23.33 -45.16 -51.45
N ALA A 277 -23.15 -43.84 -51.53
CA ALA A 277 -22.00 -43.23 -52.19
C ALA A 277 -20.69 -43.55 -51.45
N GLU A 278 -19.57 -43.55 -52.20
CA GLU A 278 -18.24 -43.64 -51.60
C GLU A 278 -18.01 -42.42 -50.69
N PRO A 279 -17.72 -42.63 -49.39
CA PRO A 279 -17.55 -41.50 -48.49
C PRO A 279 -16.21 -40.81 -48.71
N ARG A 280 -16.16 -39.52 -48.36
CA ARG A 280 -14.88 -38.85 -48.16
C ARG A 280 -14.31 -39.23 -46.79
N THR A 281 -13.16 -39.89 -46.77
CA THR A 281 -12.44 -40.19 -45.53
C THR A 281 -11.48 -39.05 -45.18
N VAL A 282 -11.55 -38.56 -43.93
CA VAL A 282 -10.66 -37.53 -43.38
C VAL A 282 -9.86 -38.13 -42.23
N GLU A 283 -8.54 -37.98 -42.26
CA GLU A 283 -7.66 -38.41 -41.17
C GLU A 283 -7.73 -37.41 -40.00
N VAL A 284 -7.88 -37.93 -38.79
CA VAL A 284 -8.02 -37.14 -37.55
C VAL A 284 -7.07 -37.61 -36.44
N GLY A 285 -5.99 -38.32 -36.80
CA GLY A 285 -5.02 -38.86 -35.84
C GLY A 285 -4.23 -37.82 -35.03
N ALA A 286 -4.33 -36.54 -35.40
CA ALA A 286 -3.82 -35.43 -34.60
C ALA A 286 -4.67 -35.14 -33.35
N PHE A 287 -5.91 -35.63 -33.31
CA PHE A 287 -6.88 -35.36 -32.23
C PHE A 287 -7.07 -36.59 -31.32
N GLY A 288 -7.50 -36.34 -30.09
CA GLY A 288 -7.91 -37.36 -29.15
C GLY A 288 -9.16 -38.11 -29.59
N TYR A 289 -9.35 -39.33 -29.06
CA TYR A 289 -10.53 -40.16 -29.33
C TYR A 289 -11.86 -39.52 -28.88
N ASP A 290 -11.80 -38.53 -27.98
CA ASP A 290 -12.92 -37.80 -27.41
C ASP A 290 -13.06 -36.36 -27.97
N ALA A 291 -12.38 -36.05 -29.07
CA ALA A 291 -12.50 -34.76 -29.75
C ALA A 291 -13.92 -34.52 -30.29
N SER A 292 -14.29 -33.25 -30.35
CA SER A 292 -15.55 -32.79 -30.93
C SER A 292 -15.38 -32.50 -32.42
N TYR A 293 -16.34 -32.94 -33.22
CA TYR A 293 -16.33 -32.78 -34.67
C TYR A 293 -17.64 -32.17 -35.16
N ALA A 294 -17.56 -31.31 -36.18
CA ALA A 294 -18.69 -30.75 -36.89
C ALA A 294 -18.31 -30.45 -38.34
N VAL A 295 -19.27 -30.17 -39.22
CA VAL A 295 -18.98 -29.86 -40.63
C VAL A 295 -19.48 -28.47 -40.96
N THR A 296 -18.67 -27.72 -41.71
CA THR A 296 -19.14 -26.51 -42.37
C THR A 296 -18.73 -26.49 -43.83
N GLY A 297 -19.73 -26.44 -44.72
CA GLY A 297 -19.52 -26.62 -46.15
C GLY A 297 -18.79 -27.94 -46.45
N THR A 298 -17.60 -27.81 -47.01
CA THR A 298 -16.68 -28.88 -47.36
C THR A 298 -15.61 -29.16 -46.30
N HIS A 299 -15.58 -28.40 -45.20
CA HIS A 299 -14.56 -28.50 -44.16
C HIS A 299 -15.07 -29.30 -42.95
N LEU A 300 -14.22 -30.19 -42.45
CA LEU A 300 -14.40 -30.83 -41.14
C LEU A 300 -13.76 -29.92 -40.09
N LEU A 301 -14.51 -29.55 -39.06
CA LEU A 301 -14.00 -28.85 -37.90
C LEU A 301 -13.71 -29.86 -36.79
N ALA A 302 -12.57 -29.70 -36.12
CA ALA A 302 -12.14 -30.58 -35.04
C ALA A 302 -11.58 -29.76 -33.87
N MET A 303 -11.94 -30.16 -32.66
CA MET A 303 -11.47 -29.53 -31.43
C MET A 303 -11.31 -30.60 -30.35
N ASP A 304 -10.13 -30.68 -29.75
CA ASP A 304 -9.89 -31.59 -28.65
C ASP A 304 -10.76 -31.24 -27.44
N ARG A 305 -11.13 -32.27 -26.68
CA ARG A 305 -11.73 -32.03 -25.38
C ARG A 305 -10.69 -31.41 -24.46
N MET A 306 -11.06 -30.33 -23.81
CA MET A 306 -10.30 -29.72 -22.74
C MET A 306 -9.83 -30.78 -21.71
N ARG A 307 -8.51 -31.01 -21.64
CA ARG A 307 -7.94 -32.04 -20.75
C ARG A 307 -7.55 -31.46 -19.40
N THR A 308 -8.02 -32.10 -18.33
CA THR A 308 -7.65 -31.76 -16.94
C THR A 308 -6.15 -31.92 -16.67
N GLY A 309 -5.46 -32.77 -17.44
CA GLY A 309 -4.02 -33.02 -17.34
C GLY A 309 -3.11 -31.90 -17.86
N ASN A 310 -3.60 -31.00 -18.73
CA ASN A 310 -2.80 -29.83 -19.17
C ASN A 310 -2.65 -28.80 -18.04
N SER A 311 -3.39 -28.97 -16.94
CA SER A 311 -3.46 -28.12 -15.75
C SER A 311 -3.92 -26.67 -16.00
N ARG A 312 -4.19 -26.24 -17.24
CA ARG A 312 -4.44 -24.82 -17.57
C ARG A 312 -5.91 -24.44 -17.53
N PHE A 313 -6.78 -25.41 -17.81
CA PHE A 313 -8.22 -25.25 -17.81
C PHE A 313 -8.71 -24.03 -18.63
N ARG A 314 -8.17 -23.82 -19.84
CA ARG A 314 -8.61 -22.71 -20.72
C ARG A 314 -9.40 -23.11 -21.97
N GLY A 315 -9.24 -24.32 -22.47
CA GLY A 315 -9.83 -24.76 -23.73
C GLY A 315 -8.73 -25.28 -24.66
N GLU A 316 -9.11 -25.67 -25.87
CA GLU A 316 -8.20 -26.20 -26.91
C GLU A 316 -8.48 -25.47 -28.24
N PRO A 317 -7.48 -25.32 -29.13
CA PRO A 317 -7.67 -24.65 -30.41
C PRO A 317 -8.71 -25.38 -31.30
N LEU A 318 -9.46 -24.60 -32.08
CA LEU A 318 -10.38 -25.10 -33.09
C LEU A 318 -9.68 -25.12 -34.45
N TRP A 319 -9.69 -26.27 -35.11
CA TRP A 319 -9.05 -26.47 -36.40
C TRP A 319 -10.06 -26.77 -37.50
N ALA A 320 -9.79 -26.25 -38.69
CA ALA A 320 -10.35 -26.76 -39.93
C ALA A 320 -9.38 -27.82 -40.50
N VAL A 321 -9.87 -29.05 -40.60
CA VAL A 321 -9.11 -30.22 -41.06
C VAL A 321 -9.22 -30.30 -42.59
N PRO A 322 -8.10 -30.42 -43.31
CA PRO A 322 -8.07 -30.47 -44.76
C PRO A 322 -8.80 -31.68 -45.33
N ALA A 323 -9.18 -31.57 -46.60
CA ALA A 323 -10.02 -32.57 -47.26
C ALA A 323 -9.31 -33.85 -47.69
N THR A 324 -7.99 -33.81 -47.82
CA THR A 324 -7.16 -34.87 -48.39
C THR A 324 -5.81 -34.88 -47.69
N VAL A 325 -5.18 -36.06 -47.64
CA VAL A 325 -3.86 -36.30 -47.05
C VAL A 325 -2.73 -35.50 -47.75
N ASP A 326 -2.97 -35.06 -48.99
CA ASP A 326 -1.99 -34.31 -49.80
C ASP A 326 -1.81 -32.84 -49.37
N ASP A 327 -2.65 -32.32 -48.47
CA ASP A 327 -2.53 -31.00 -47.85
C ASP A 327 -2.47 -31.17 -46.32
N PRO A 328 -1.27 -31.19 -45.71
CA PRO A 328 -1.11 -31.57 -44.30
C PRO A 328 -1.42 -30.43 -43.30
N ASP A 329 -1.60 -29.20 -43.77
CA ASP A 329 -1.63 -28.03 -42.88
C ASP A 329 -3.07 -27.73 -42.41
N MET A 330 -3.39 -28.18 -41.19
CA MET A 330 -4.62 -27.76 -40.49
C MET A 330 -4.65 -26.24 -40.34
N THR A 331 -5.80 -25.62 -40.61
CA THR A 331 -5.97 -24.18 -40.44
C THR A 331 -6.57 -23.87 -39.08
N GLU A 332 -5.88 -23.07 -38.27
CA GLU A 332 -6.41 -22.60 -36.98
C GLU A 332 -7.58 -21.63 -37.22
N VAL A 333 -8.77 -22.02 -36.76
CA VAL A 333 -9.99 -21.21 -36.87
C VAL A 333 -10.14 -20.34 -35.63
N LEU A 334 -9.88 -20.88 -34.43
CA LEU A 334 -9.82 -20.13 -33.17
C LEU A 334 -8.65 -20.64 -32.34
N GLY A 335 -7.91 -19.74 -31.70
CA GLY A 335 -6.84 -20.13 -30.77
C GLY A 335 -7.36 -20.87 -29.54
N LEU A 336 -8.64 -20.67 -29.17
CA LEU A 336 -9.25 -21.33 -28.01
C LEU A 336 -10.73 -21.61 -28.23
N GLY A 337 -11.17 -22.83 -27.94
CA GLY A 337 -12.55 -23.27 -27.81
C GLY A 337 -12.79 -24.07 -26.53
N ALA A 338 -13.93 -23.85 -25.88
CA ALA A 338 -14.11 -24.20 -24.47
C ALA A 338 -15.04 -25.40 -24.19
N HIS A 339 -16.13 -25.58 -24.94
CA HIS A 339 -17.24 -26.48 -24.51
C HIS A 339 -17.95 -27.26 -25.63
N GLY A 340 -17.29 -27.47 -26.75
CA GLY A 340 -17.78 -28.29 -27.86
C GLY A 340 -18.29 -27.49 -29.06
N LEU A 341 -18.74 -28.22 -30.07
CA LEU A 341 -19.22 -27.70 -31.35
C LEU A 341 -20.70 -28.01 -31.51
N VAL A 342 -21.51 -26.99 -31.86
CA VAL A 342 -22.95 -27.16 -32.09
C VAL A 342 -23.28 -26.85 -33.54
N GLN A 343 -23.83 -27.83 -34.24
CA GLN A 343 -24.21 -27.71 -35.64
C GLN A 343 -25.51 -26.90 -35.79
N ALA A 344 -25.48 -25.83 -36.59
CA ALA A 344 -26.66 -25.05 -36.92
C ALA A 344 -27.37 -25.60 -38.19
N PRO A 345 -28.68 -25.37 -38.36
CA PRO A 345 -29.46 -25.89 -39.49
C PRO A 345 -28.99 -25.44 -40.88
N ASP A 346 -28.26 -24.33 -40.96
CA ASP A 346 -27.72 -23.78 -42.22
C ASP A 346 -26.33 -24.35 -42.57
N GLY A 347 -25.78 -25.25 -41.75
CA GLY A 347 -24.46 -25.84 -41.95
C GLY A 347 -23.32 -25.00 -41.35
N SER A 348 -23.61 -23.90 -40.65
CA SER A 348 -22.63 -23.24 -39.80
C SER A 348 -22.45 -23.98 -38.47
N VAL A 349 -21.37 -23.68 -37.76
CA VAL A 349 -21.03 -24.30 -36.47
C VAL A 349 -20.84 -23.22 -35.43
N LEU A 350 -21.48 -23.40 -34.27
CA LEU A 350 -21.32 -22.50 -33.13
C LEU A 350 -20.31 -23.07 -32.13
N VAL A 351 -19.48 -22.19 -31.59
CA VAL A 351 -18.45 -22.54 -30.61
C VAL A 351 -18.25 -21.37 -29.63
N ALA A 352 -18.16 -21.68 -28.34
CA ALA A 352 -17.70 -20.72 -27.33
C ALA A 352 -16.17 -20.76 -27.27
N GLY A 353 -15.51 -19.61 -27.39
CA GLY A 353 -14.06 -19.56 -27.54
C GLY A 353 -13.49 -18.14 -27.59
N ALA A 354 -12.24 -18.02 -28.01
CA ALA A 354 -11.54 -16.76 -28.25
C ALA A 354 -10.64 -16.89 -29.49
N GLU A 355 -10.41 -15.77 -30.18
CA GLU A 355 -9.57 -15.77 -31.38
C GLU A 355 -8.11 -16.09 -31.07
N GLU A 356 -7.60 -15.59 -29.94
CA GLU A 356 -6.21 -15.78 -29.50
C GLU A 356 -6.15 -16.62 -28.22
N ASP A 357 -5.24 -17.59 -28.16
CA ASP A 357 -4.84 -18.23 -26.89
C ASP A 357 -3.88 -17.31 -26.12
N VAL A 358 -4.46 -16.51 -25.23
CA VAL A 358 -3.69 -15.66 -24.33
C VAL A 358 -3.16 -16.49 -23.15
N TRP A 359 -1.91 -16.91 -23.27
CA TRP A 359 -1.22 -17.67 -22.22
C TRP A 359 -1.24 -16.97 -20.85
N ARG A 360 -1.11 -15.63 -20.85
CA ARG A 360 -1.03 -14.80 -19.64
C ARG A 360 -1.94 -13.60 -19.77
N GLY A 361 -2.93 -13.50 -18.89
CA GLY A 361 -3.86 -12.39 -18.86
C GLY A 361 -5.29 -12.81 -19.20
N ASP A 362 -6.06 -11.79 -19.58
CA ASP A 362 -7.50 -11.91 -19.80
C ASP A 362 -7.76 -12.44 -21.22
N THR A 363 -8.65 -13.42 -21.32
CA THR A 363 -9.06 -14.02 -22.59
C THR A 363 -10.35 -13.35 -23.07
N ASP A 364 -10.37 -12.81 -24.28
CA ASP A 364 -11.57 -12.17 -24.86
C ASP A 364 -12.56 -13.21 -25.40
N LEU A 365 -13.36 -13.78 -24.49
CA LEU A 365 -14.30 -14.84 -24.82
C LEU A 365 -15.53 -14.32 -25.57
N GLY A 366 -15.98 -15.13 -26.52
CA GLY A 366 -17.21 -14.91 -27.27
C GLY A 366 -17.80 -16.22 -27.74
N ILE A 367 -19.01 -16.13 -28.28
CA ILE A 367 -19.60 -17.21 -29.06
C ILE A 367 -19.45 -16.84 -30.53
N TYR A 368 -18.80 -17.73 -31.27
CA TYR A 368 -18.48 -17.57 -32.68
C TYR A 368 -19.33 -18.50 -33.53
N ARG A 369 -19.70 -17.98 -34.70
CA ARG A 369 -20.28 -18.76 -35.80
C ARG A 369 -19.21 -18.97 -36.84
N VAL A 370 -18.92 -20.23 -37.13
CA VAL A 370 -17.94 -20.66 -38.11
C VAL A 370 -18.68 -21.16 -39.34
N ARG A 371 -18.30 -20.65 -40.52
CA ARG A 371 -18.90 -21.05 -41.79
C ARG A 371 -17.90 -21.06 -42.93
N GLU A 372 -18.18 -21.84 -43.96
CA GLU A 372 -17.48 -21.69 -45.24
C GLU A 372 -17.95 -20.41 -45.96
N SER A 373 -16.98 -19.67 -46.46
CA SER A 373 -17.11 -18.50 -47.30
C SER A 373 -17.35 -18.90 -48.76
N ALA A 374 -17.82 -17.97 -49.59
CA ALA A 374 -18.04 -18.24 -51.02
C ALA A 374 -16.75 -18.55 -51.80
N ASP A 375 -15.59 -18.17 -51.26
CA ASP A 375 -14.26 -18.50 -51.79
C ASP A 375 -13.70 -19.84 -51.28
N GLY A 376 -14.48 -20.59 -50.49
CA GLY A 376 -14.07 -21.85 -49.89
C GLY A 376 -13.27 -21.71 -48.59
N SER A 377 -12.94 -20.50 -48.13
CA SER A 377 -12.25 -20.31 -46.85
C SER A 377 -13.18 -20.51 -45.65
N VAL A 378 -12.64 -20.97 -44.52
CA VAL A 378 -13.39 -21.04 -43.27
C VAL A 378 -13.29 -19.68 -42.56
N VAL A 379 -14.43 -19.04 -42.36
CA VAL A 379 -14.53 -17.74 -41.68
C VAL A 379 -15.26 -17.87 -40.35
N ARG A 380 -14.92 -16.99 -39.41
CA ARG A 380 -15.55 -16.88 -38.08
C ARG A 380 -16.19 -15.52 -37.89
N GLU A 381 -17.34 -15.50 -37.24
CA GLU A 381 -18.08 -14.28 -36.90
C GLU A 381 -18.42 -14.30 -35.41
N ARG A 382 -18.01 -13.28 -34.66
CA ARG A 382 -18.38 -13.15 -33.23
C ARG A 382 -19.83 -12.70 -33.12
N LEU A 383 -20.68 -13.53 -32.53
CA LEU A 383 -22.11 -13.27 -32.35
C LEU A 383 -22.41 -12.51 -31.06
N THR A 384 -21.74 -12.87 -29.96
CA THR A 384 -21.88 -12.20 -28.66
C THR A 384 -20.63 -12.35 -27.81
N ALA A 385 -20.40 -11.40 -26.91
CA ALA A 385 -19.36 -11.49 -25.90
C ALA A 385 -19.79 -12.37 -24.72
N VAL A 386 -18.87 -13.17 -24.20
CA VAL A 386 -19.04 -13.90 -22.94
C VAL A 386 -18.33 -13.10 -21.85
N GLN A 387 -19.08 -12.65 -20.85
CA GLN A 387 -18.51 -11.87 -19.76
C GLN A 387 -17.57 -12.74 -18.92
N PRO A 388 -16.37 -12.28 -18.55
CA PRO A 388 -15.45 -13.06 -17.72
C PRO A 388 -16.03 -13.30 -16.33
N MET A 389 -15.64 -14.42 -15.71
CA MET A 389 -15.91 -14.62 -14.29
C MET A 389 -14.98 -13.73 -13.44
N PRO A 390 -15.48 -13.10 -12.37
CA PRO A 390 -14.63 -12.43 -11.40
C PRO A 390 -13.58 -13.39 -10.82
N ALA A 391 -12.33 -12.97 -10.79
CA ALA A 391 -11.25 -13.71 -10.13
C ALA A 391 -11.46 -13.67 -8.62
N GLN A 392 -11.44 -14.84 -7.99
CA GLN A 392 -11.53 -14.98 -6.54
C GLN A 392 -10.27 -14.43 -5.88
N VAL A 393 -10.43 -13.49 -4.96
CA VAL A 393 -9.35 -12.96 -4.13
C VAL A 393 -9.03 -14.00 -3.05
N HIS A 394 -7.78 -14.45 -3.04
CA HIS A 394 -7.23 -15.40 -2.07
C HIS A 394 -6.45 -14.70 -0.95
N GLY A 395 -5.99 -13.48 -1.18
CA GLY A 395 -5.14 -12.74 -0.24
C GLY A 395 -5.15 -11.23 -0.49
N LEU A 396 -5.04 -10.45 0.58
CA LEU A 396 -5.14 -9.00 0.52
C LEU A 396 -4.30 -8.32 1.62
N SER A 397 -3.47 -7.35 1.24
CA SER A 397 -2.71 -6.52 2.18
C SER A 397 -2.67 -5.06 1.72
N LEU A 398 -2.64 -4.14 2.67
CA LEU A 398 -2.51 -2.71 2.42
C LEU A 398 -1.39 -2.14 3.31
N GLY A 399 -0.43 -1.46 2.71
CA GLY A 399 0.65 -0.84 3.46
C GLY A 399 1.29 0.31 2.71
N GLY A 400 1.38 1.48 3.35
CA GLY A 400 2.08 2.64 2.79
C GLY A 400 1.46 3.13 1.47
N GLY A 401 0.13 3.01 1.34
CA GLY A 401 -0.59 3.35 0.12
C GLY A 401 -0.44 2.34 -1.02
N VAL A 402 0.03 1.11 -0.77
CA VAL A 402 0.06 0.04 -1.77
C VAL A 402 -0.90 -1.07 -1.36
N LEU A 403 -1.97 -1.26 -2.14
CA LEU A 403 -2.86 -2.39 -2.04
C LEU A 403 -2.27 -3.54 -2.85
N THR A 404 -2.01 -4.68 -2.21
CA THR A 404 -1.60 -5.91 -2.88
C THR A 404 -2.69 -6.95 -2.75
N THR A 405 -3.08 -7.54 -3.87
CA THR A 405 -4.06 -8.62 -3.94
C THR A 405 -3.43 -9.83 -4.61
N VAL A 406 -3.87 -11.03 -4.22
CA VAL A 406 -3.61 -12.25 -4.97
C VAL A 406 -4.94 -12.91 -5.29
N ALA A 407 -5.15 -13.21 -6.56
CA ALA A 407 -6.39 -13.79 -7.06
C ALA A 407 -6.11 -14.78 -8.18
N ASN A 408 -7.02 -15.72 -8.45
CA ASN A 408 -6.94 -16.69 -9.55
C ASN A 408 -7.12 -16.10 -10.96
N SER A 409 -6.51 -14.93 -11.18
CA SER A 409 -6.43 -14.18 -12.43
C SER A 409 -5.11 -14.46 -13.17
N THR A 410 -5.01 -14.01 -14.41
CA THR A 410 -3.80 -14.04 -15.26
C THR A 410 -3.32 -15.44 -15.68
N ALA A 411 -3.12 -16.36 -14.74
CA ALA A 411 -2.68 -17.73 -14.98
C ALA A 411 -3.23 -18.65 -13.87
N TYR A 412 -3.62 -19.86 -14.24
CA TYR A 412 -4.10 -20.85 -13.29
C TYR A 412 -3.68 -22.26 -13.70
N ALA A 413 -2.92 -22.88 -12.82
CA ALA A 413 -2.50 -24.26 -12.82
C ALA A 413 -2.49 -24.78 -11.38
N PRO A 414 -3.53 -25.48 -10.91
CA PRO A 414 -3.78 -25.74 -9.49
C PRO A 414 -2.64 -26.47 -8.77
N SER A 415 -1.79 -27.20 -9.49
CA SER A 415 -0.60 -27.86 -8.95
C SER A 415 0.61 -26.94 -8.75
N THR A 416 0.67 -25.78 -9.42
CA THR A 416 1.86 -24.90 -9.45
C THR A 416 1.55 -23.42 -9.30
N THR A 417 0.53 -22.89 -9.97
CA THR A 417 0.14 -21.48 -10.03
C THR A 417 -1.34 -21.33 -9.73
N ILE A 418 -1.71 -20.71 -8.62
CA ILE A 418 -3.11 -20.46 -8.29
C ILE A 418 -3.62 -19.09 -8.73
N GLY A 419 -2.77 -18.27 -9.35
CA GLY A 419 -3.12 -16.91 -9.75
C GLY A 419 -1.93 -15.98 -9.91
N ALA A 420 -2.18 -14.68 -9.82
CA ALA A 420 -1.15 -13.64 -9.85
C ALA A 420 -1.33 -12.61 -8.73
N TYR A 421 -0.21 -12.04 -8.31
CA TYR A 421 -0.20 -10.86 -7.46
C TYR A 421 -0.49 -9.62 -8.30
N ARG A 422 -1.27 -8.69 -7.75
CA ARG A 422 -1.52 -7.37 -8.32
C ARG A 422 -1.25 -6.31 -7.27
N SER A 423 -0.39 -5.35 -7.62
CA SER A 423 -0.11 -4.18 -6.79
C SER A 423 -0.80 -2.95 -7.33
N THR A 424 -1.45 -2.19 -6.46
CA THR A 424 -2.18 -0.96 -6.81
C THR A 424 -1.75 0.15 -5.87
N TRP A 425 -1.12 1.19 -6.43
CA TRP A 425 -0.65 2.36 -5.69
C TRP A 425 -1.79 3.36 -5.58
N LEU A 426 -2.05 3.79 -4.37
CA LEU A 426 -3.12 4.68 -4.00
C LEU A 426 -2.57 6.05 -3.57
N THR A 427 -3.32 7.11 -3.84
CA THR A 427 -3.04 8.41 -3.23
C THR A 427 -3.22 8.36 -1.71
N SER A 428 -2.49 9.17 -0.96
CA SER A 428 -2.64 9.34 0.49
C SER A 428 -3.34 10.66 0.81
N PRO A 429 -4.68 10.74 0.69
CA PRO A 429 -5.40 11.97 1.04
C PRO A 429 -5.34 12.25 2.55
N ALA A 430 -5.76 13.45 2.94
CA ALA A 430 -6.00 13.76 4.34
C ALA A 430 -7.05 12.80 4.96
N PRO A 431 -7.06 12.61 6.30
CA PRO A 431 -7.99 11.72 6.98
C PRO A 431 -9.44 11.99 6.58
N GLY A 432 -10.15 10.93 6.21
CA GLY A 432 -11.53 11.00 5.72
C GLY A 432 -11.65 11.25 4.21
N GLY A 433 -10.58 11.59 3.50
CA GLY A 433 -10.55 11.65 2.05
C GLY A 433 -10.47 10.25 1.41
N VAL A 434 -11.14 10.08 0.28
CA VAL A 434 -11.15 8.80 -0.45
C VAL A 434 -9.87 8.65 -1.27
N PRO A 435 -9.14 7.53 -1.17
CA PRO A 435 -7.98 7.28 -2.01
C PRO A 435 -8.39 7.13 -3.49
N SER A 436 -7.46 7.37 -4.39
CA SER A 436 -7.61 7.14 -5.84
C SER A 436 -6.44 6.33 -6.37
N VAL A 437 -6.66 5.57 -7.45
CA VAL A 437 -5.63 4.75 -8.08
C VAL A 437 -4.64 5.64 -8.84
N VAL A 438 -3.37 5.57 -8.45
CA VAL A 438 -2.25 6.21 -9.16
C VAL A 438 -1.78 5.32 -10.32
N ARG A 439 -1.61 4.03 -10.04
CA ARG A 439 -1.25 3.00 -11.03
C ARG A 439 -1.55 1.59 -10.47
N SER A 440 -1.65 0.61 -11.37
CA SER A 440 -1.78 -0.82 -11.01
C SER A 440 -0.88 -1.66 -11.91
N THR A 441 -0.36 -2.77 -11.39
CA THR A 441 0.49 -3.72 -12.11
C THR A 441 0.08 -5.16 -11.77
N VAL A 442 0.22 -6.06 -12.74
CA VAL A 442 0.29 -7.50 -12.47
C VAL A 442 1.76 -7.82 -12.23
N ASP A 443 2.05 -8.40 -11.08
CA ASP A 443 3.41 -8.62 -10.58
C ASP A 443 3.90 -10.02 -10.98
N ASP A 444 4.18 -10.88 -10.01
CA ASP A 444 4.56 -12.28 -10.24
C ASP A 444 3.39 -13.25 -10.00
N TYR A 445 3.60 -14.52 -10.35
CA TYR A 445 2.66 -15.59 -10.06
C TYR A 445 2.61 -15.99 -8.60
N ALA A 446 1.42 -16.37 -8.17
CA ALA A 446 1.19 -16.96 -6.88
C ALA A 446 1.06 -18.48 -7.01
N GLY A 447 1.92 -19.22 -6.31
CA GLY A 447 1.83 -20.68 -6.16
C GLY A 447 1.53 -21.08 -4.72
N GLY A 448 1.08 -22.33 -4.53
CA GLY A 448 0.80 -22.92 -3.21
C GLY A 448 -0.45 -22.37 -2.52
N ARG A 449 -0.72 -22.85 -1.30
CA ARG A 449 -1.83 -22.43 -0.43
C ARG A 449 -1.33 -22.23 0.99
N ASP A 450 -1.87 -21.25 1.71
CA ASP A 450 -1.79 -21.24 3.17
C ASP A 450 -2.89 -22.19 3.67
N GLY A 451 -2.56 -23.14 4.56
CA GLY A 451 -3.40 -24.32 4.80
C GLY A 451 -4.80 -24.00 5.34
N PHE A 452 -4.90 -23.18 6.39
CA PHE A 452 -6.15 -22.85 7.10
C PHE A 452 -6.20 -21.34 7.41
N CYS A 453 -6.81 -20.52 6.54
CA CYS A 453 -6.94 -19.07 6.79
C CYS A 453 -8.32 -18.63 7.28
N SER A 454 -9.26 -19.56 7.50
CA SER A 454 -10.55 -19.31 8.15
C SER A 454 -10.84 -20.38 9.20
N LEU A 455 -11.47 -19.99 10.30
CA LEU A 455 -11.94 -20.91 11.35
C LEU A 455 -12.97 -21.93 10.83
N ASP A 456 -13.64 -21.62 9.72
CA ASP A 456 -14.78 -22.40 9.21
C ASP A 456 -14.40 -23.36 8.06
N GLY A 457 -13.11 -23.43 7.69
CA GLY A 457 -12.60 -24.38 6.68
C GLY A 457 -13.13 -24.24 5.24
N HIS A 458 -13.89 -23.19 4.91
CA HIS A 458 -14.59 -23.04 3.63
C HIS A 458 -13.76 -22.42 2.47
N GLN A 459 -12.53 -21.96 2.72
CA GLN A 459 -11.63 -21.52 1.65
C GLN A 459 -10.54 -22.56 1.38
N ASP A 460 -10.72 -23.36 0.33
CA ASP A 460 -9.73 -24.37 -0.09
C ASP A 460 -8.37 -23.76 -0.51
N ARG A 461 -8.32 -22.44 -0.79
CA ARG A 461 -7.15 -21.69 -1.26
C ARG A 461 -7.16 -20.26 -0.73
N CYS A 462 -6.34 -19.99 0.28
CA CYS A 462 -6.18 -18.66 0.88
C CYS A 462 -4.68 -18.35 1.05
N ILE A 463 -4.33 -17.06 1.09
CA ILE A 463 -2.98 -16.56 1.32
C ILE A 463 -3.08 -15.37 2.29
N ARG A 464 -2.63 -15.54 3.53
CA ARG A 464 -2.60 -14.44 4.50
C ARG A 464 -1.39 -13.56 4.21
N MET A 465 -1.65 -12.30 3.84
CA MET A 465 -0.62 -11.37 3.36
C MET A 465 -0.24 -10.30 4.39
N PHE A 466 1.02 -9.88 4.34
CA PHE A 466 1.57 -8.81 5.18
C PHE A 466 2.29 -7.78 4.32
N ALA A 467 1.99 -6.50 4.53
CA ALA A 467 2.75 -5.42 3.91
C ALA A 467 3.85 -4.92 4.88
N ASP A 468 5.02 -4.59 4.32
CA ASP A 468 6.14 -4.05 5.09
C ASP A 468 6.11 -2.52 5.24
N GLY A 469 5.29 -1.84 4.43
CA GLY A 469 5.17 -0.39 4.36
C GLY A 469 6.16 0.32 3.43
N THR A 470 7.07 -0.39 2.78
CA THR A 470 8.09 0.18 1.87
C THR A 470 7.95 -0.25 0.41
N GLY A 471 6.99 -1.11 0.09
CA GLY A 471 6.77 -1.66 -1.26
C GLY A 471 7.22 -3.12 -1.38
N LEU A 472 7.32 -3.82 -0.25
CA LEU A 472 7.44 -5.27 -0.18
C LEU A 472 6.20 -5.86 0.51
N HIS A 473 5.86 -7.08 0.11
CA HIS A 473 4.86 -7.87 0.83
C HIS A 473 5.36 -9.30 1.06
N GLY A 474 4.90 -9.90 2.15
CA GLY A 474 5.10 -11.31 2.47
C GLY A 474 3.78 -12.04 2.59
N ARG A 475 3.85 -13.36 2.72
CA ARG A 475 2.73 -14.24 3.05
C ARG A 475 3.06 -15.06 4.29
N GLU A 476 2.05 -15.61 4.94
CA GLU A 476 2.20 -16.40 6.16
C GLU A 476 3.05 -17.65 5.92
N HIS A 477 2.67 -18.56 5.02
CA HIS A 477 3.51 -19.75 4.80
C HIS A 477 4.83 -19.42 4.08
N GLY A 478 5.87 -20.13 4.47
CA GLY A 478 7.15 -20.20 3.78
C GLY A 478 6.99 -20.47 2.29
N THR A 479 7.92 -19.94 1.50
CA THR A 479 7.91 -20.18 0.06
C THR A 479 8.49 -21.55 -0.27
N GLU A 480 9.49 -21.97 0.51
CA GLU A 480 10.14 -23.28 0.45
C GLU A 480 10.46 -23.73 1.89
N GLN A 481 10.94 -24.97 2.06
CA GLN A 481 11.42 -25.45 3.35
C GLN A 481 12.55 -24.53 3.85
N GLY A 482 12.47 -24.08 5.11
CA GLY A 482 13.41 -23.12 5.71
C GLY A 482 13.24 -21.67 5.28
N LEU A 483 12.71 -21.42 4.07
CA LEU A 483 12.81 -20.13 3.39
C LEU A 483 11.54 -19.27 3.50
N THR A 484 11.70 -18.07 4.07
CA THR A 484 10.71 -16.99 4.01
C THR A 484 11.15 -15.94 3.00
N MET A 485 10.31 -15.61 2.02
CA MET A 485 10.62 -14.62 0.98
C MET A 485 9.62 -13.47 0.99
N LEU A 486 10.14 -12.26 0.75
CA LEU A 486 9.32 -11.10 0.43
C LEU A 486 9.28 -10.90 -1.08
N ARG A 487 8.20 -10.29 -1.57
CA ARG A 487 8.00 -9.94 -2.98
C ARG A 487 8.00 -8.44 -3.16
N VAL A 488 8.54 -7.98 -4.28
CA VAL A 488 8.60 -6.56 -4.65
C VAL A 488 7.30 -6.18 -5.34
N ASN A 489 6.58 -5.20 -4.79
CA ASN A 489 5.37 -4.68 -5.43
C ASN A 489 5.73 -4.04 -6.78
N GLY A 490 5.05 -4.47 -7.85
CA GLY A 490 5.28 -3.95 -9.20
C GLY A 490 6.41 -4.60 -9.97
N SER A 491 6.93 -5.72 -9.47
CA SER A 491 7.98 -6.48 -10.14
C SER A 491 7.64 -7.96 -10.16
N SER A 492 8.03 -8.64 -11.25
CA SER A 492 8.03 -10.10 -11.32
C SER A 492 9.28 -10.73 -10.70
N THR A 493 10.20 -9.92 -10.17
CA THR A 493 11.46 -10.39 -9.59
C THR A 493 11.28 -10.82 -8.14
N TRP A 494 12.00 -11.88 -7.74
CA TRP A 494 12.15 -12.27 -6.34
C TRP A 494 12.68 -11.11 -5.49
N GLY A 495 12.08 -10.92 -4.32
CA GLY A 495 12.56 -9.97 -3.31
C GLY A 495 13.58 -10.62 -2.36
N PRO A 496 13.89 -9.96 -1.23
CA PRO A 496 14.80 -10.51 -0.24
C PRO A 496 14.22 -11.74 0.46
N SER A 497 15.10 -12.65 0.89
CA SER A 497 14.73 -13.90 1.55
C SER A 497 15.51 -14.12 2.84
N VAL A 498 14.98 -14.93 3.76
CA VAL A 498 15.67 -15.39 4.95
C VAL A 498 15.43 -16.88 5.12
N ASP A 499 16.53 -17.63 5.27
CA ASP A 499 16.49 -19.03 5.65
C ASP A 499 16.58 -19.16 7.18
N THR A 500 15.56 -19.75 7.77
CA THR A 500 15.47 -20.02 9.21
C THR A 500 15.88 -21.46 9.57
N GLY A 501 16.03 -22.33 8.57
CA GLY A 501 16.22 -23.77 8.76
C GLY A 501 15.00 -24.51 9.33
N ALA A 502 13.85 -23.84 9.47
CA ALA A 502 12.62 -24.46 9.95
C ALA A 502 11.94 -25.28 8.85
N ASP A 503 11.44 -26.47 9.17
CA ASP A 503 10.75 -27.33 8.18
C ASP A 503 9.54 -26.65 7.54
N SER A 504 8.81 -25.84 8.30
CA SER A 504 7.74 -25.00 7.79
C SER A 504 7.76 -23.65 8.49
N PRO A 505 8.36 -22.61 7.90
CA PRO A 505 8.37 -21.28 8.48
C PRO A 505 7.05 -20.55 8.21
N TYR A 506 6.56 -19.81 9.21
CA TYR A 506 5.33 -19.02 9.18
C TYR A 506 5.63 -17.57 9.54
N LEU A 507 5.55 -16.65 8.59
CA LEU A 507 5.63 -15.21 8.84
C LEU A 507 4.39 -14.76 9.61
N SER A 508 4.58 -14.25 10.82
CA SER A 508 3.50 -13.82 11.70
C SER A 508 3.38 -12.31 11.83
N ASP A 509 4.47 -11.57 11.59
CA ASP A 509 4.45 -10.10 11.55
C ASP A 509 5.62 -9.55 10.70
N LEU A 510 5.42 -8.35 10.13
CA LEU A 510 6.33 -7.70 9.19
C LEU A 510 6.24 -6.18 9.32
N SER A 511 7.37 -5.48 9.45
CA SER A 511 7.42 -4.02 9.43
C SER A 511 8.79 -3.53 8.96
N GLY A 512 8.81 -2.77 7.87
CA GLY A 512 10.02 -2.38 7.18
C GLY A 512 10.89 -3.59 6.86
N ARG A 513 12.13 -3.58 7.35
CA ARG A 513 13.08 -4.67 7.08
C ARG A 513 13.10 -5.79 8.11
N TYR A 514 12.19 -5.80 9.09
CA TYR A 514 12.16 -6.80 10.15
C TYR A 514 10.88 -7.62 10.10
N GLY A 515 10.98 -8.89 10.48
CA GLY A 515 9.85 -9.80 10.58
C GLY A 515 9.98 -10.77 11.74
N VAL A 516 8.85 -11.39 12.08
CA VAL A 516 8.77 -12.51 13.03
C VAL A 516 8.31 -13.75 12.28
N VAL A 517 9.09 -14.83 12.39
CA VAL A 517 8.81 -16.10 11.73
C VAL A 517 8.69 -17.19 12.79
N THR A 518 7.68 -18.05 12.72
CA THR A 518 7.49 -19.19 13.62
C THR A 518 7.70 -20.49 12.83
N GLY A 519 8.52 -21.41 13.34
CA GLY A 519 8.69 -22.74 12.73
C GLY A 519 7.67 -23.73 13.27
N LEU A 520 6.97 -24.46 12.39
CA LEU A 520 6.11 -25.59 12.75
C LEU A 520 6.70 -26.89 12.17
N GLY A 521 7.03 -27.86 13.01
CA GLY A 521 7.58 -29.18 12.61
C GLY A 521 8.75 -29.66 13.49
N GLY A 522 8.94 -30.98 13.63
CA GLY A 522 10.15 -31.56 14.25
C GLY A 522 10.30 -31.45 15.77
N GLY A 523 9.23 -31.14 16.52
CA GLY A 523 9.25 -31.03 17.99
C GLY A 523 9.62 -29.65 18.55
N GLY A 524 9.78 -28.62 17.72
CA GLY A 524 10.11 -27.25 18.15
C GLY A 524 8.96 -26.24 18.02
N GLN A 525 8.79 -25.39 19.05
CA GLN A 525 8.01 -24.14 19.05
C GLN A 525 8.97 -22.95 18.84
N ASP A 526 9.86 -23.06 17.86
CA ASP A 526 10.91 -22.07 17.64
C ASP A 526 10.33 -20.83 16.93
N GLN A 527 10.67 -19.65 17.44
CA GLN A 527 10.38 -18.37 16.85
C GLN A 527 11.69 -17.65 16.50
N TYR A 528 11.70 -17.03 15.34
CA TYR A 528 12.82 -16.37 14.72
C TYR A 528 12.49 -14.90 14.52
N VAL A 529 13.39 -14.01 14.95
CA VAL A 529 13.35 -12.61 14.54
C VAL A 529 14.34 -12.42 13.42
N VAL A 530 13.85 -11.94 12.29
CA VAL A 530 14.61 -11.90 11.05
C VAL A 530 14.78 -10.46 10.55
N ARG A 531 15.87 -10.23 9.83
CA ARG A 531 16.12 -8.98 9.09
C ARG A 531 16.28 -9.28 7.61
N PHE A 532 15.46 -8.65 6.79
CA PHE A 532 15.54 -8.67 5.34
C PHE A 532 16.47 -7.54 4.85
N PRO A 533 17.41 -7.80 3.92
CA PRO A 533 18.16 -6.75 3.25
C PRO A 533 17.27 -6.08 2.19
N ALA A 534 17.80 -5.07 1.50
CA ALA A 534 17.12 -4.51 0.33
C ALA A 534 16.97 -5.54 -0.81
N THR A 535 17.95 -6.43 -0.97
CA THR A 535 18.01 -7.48 -1.99
C THR A 535 18.84 -8.66 -1.46
N GLY A 536 18.55 -9.89 -1.89
CA GLY A 536 19.32 -11.08 -1.54
C GLY A 536 18.97 -11.68 -0.18
N THR A 537 19.92 -12.39 0.42
CA THR A 537 19.71 -13.18 1.65
C THR A 537 19.89 -12.34 2.91
N GLY A 538 18.91 -12.41 3.80
CA GLY A 538 18.92 -11.79 5.12
C GLY A 538 19.41 -12.69 6.23
N THR A 539 19.13 -12.27 7.46
CA THR A 539 19.75 -12.84 8.65
C THR A 539 18.72 -13.13 9.73
N VAL A 540 18.83 -14.28 10.38
CA VAL A 540 18.20 -14.56 11.67
C VAL A 540 18.96 -13.80 12.76
N LEU A 541 18.30 -12.87 13.44
CA LEU A 541 18.87 -12.09 14.54
C LEU A 541 18.75 -12.82 15.87
N GLN A 542 17.64 -13.54 16.06
CA GLN A 542 17.33 -14.26 17.29
C GLN A 542 16.57 -15.53 16.95
N LYS A 543 16.92 -16.63 17.63
CA LYS A 543 16.13 -17.87 17.73
C LYS A 543 15.73 -18.04 19.19
N ARG A 544 14.45 -18.26 19.45
CA ARG A 544 13.88 -18.32 20.80
C ARG A 544 12.61 -19.17 20.86
N GLU A 545 12.10 -19.42 22.06
CA GLU A 545 10.76 -20.00 22.22
C GLU A 545 9.66 -19.05 21.74
N ARG A 546 8.56 -19.62 21.26
CA ARG A 546 7.40 -18.89 20.77
C ARG A 546 6.70 -18.14 21.89
N VAL A 547 6.67 -16.82 21.76
CA VAL A 547 5.87 -15.89 22.57
C VAL A 547 5.10 -14.93 21.67
N GLY A 548 4.04 -14.30 22.18
CA GLY A 548 3.39 -13.20 21.48
C GLY A 548 4.42 -12.14 21.10
N SER A 549 4.53 -11.82 19.81
CA SER A 549 5.58 -10.95 19.28
C SER A 549 5.04 -10.08 18.16
N ALA A 550 5.53 -8.84 18.09
CA ALA A 550 5.26 -7.91 16.99
C ALA A 550 6.47 -7.02 16.72
N VAL A 551 6.62 -6.56 15.48
CA VAL A 551 7.66 -5.63 15.06
C VAL A 551 7.05 -4.33 14.53
N TRP A 552 7.63 -3.21 14.94
CA TRP A 552 7.34 -1.89 14.38
C TRP A 552 8.67 -1.20 14.07
N GLY A 553 9.11 -1.28 12.81
CA GLY A 553 10.46 -0.93 12.40
C GLY A 553 11.51 -1.68 13.24
N ALA A 554 12.47 -0.94 13.79
CA ALA A 554 13.57 -1.49 14.59
C ALA A 554 13.16 -1.90 16.01
N THR A 555 11.88 -1.80 16.38
CA THR A 555 11.39 -2.17 17.73
C THR A 555 10.67 -3.51 17.67
N LEU A 556 11.16 -4.46 18.46
CA LEU A 556 10.47 -5.71 18.75
C LEU A 556 9.70 -5.58 20.07
N TRP A 557 8.42 -5.92 20.05
CA TRP A 557 7.60 -6.14 21.23
C TRP A 557 7.48 -7.63 21.47
N SER A 558 7.86 -8.08 22.66
CA SER A 558 7.79 -9.49 23.05
C SER A 558 7.05 -9.65 24.37
N GLY A 559 6.11 -10.57 24.41
CA GLY A 559 5.53 -11.08 25.65
C GLY A 559 6.52 -11.97 26.40
N SER A 560 6.35 -12.09 27.71
CA SER A 560 6.96 -13.14 28.51
C SER A 560 6.28 -14.49 28.26
N ALA A 561 6.95 -15.59 28.60
CA ALA A 561 6.34 -16.92 28.58
C ALA A 561 5.23 -17.06 29.64
N GLU A 562 5.33 -16.32 30.75
CA GLU A 562 4.38 -16.35 31.87
C GLU A 562 4.19 -14.93 32.47
N GLY A 563 3.03 -14.68 33.08
CA GLY A 563 2.79 -13.48 33.92
C GLY A 563 2.51 -12.18 33.17
N GLY A 564 2.11 -12.24 31.89
CA GLY A 564 1.54 -11.11 31.16
C GLY A 564 2.47 -9.91 30.89
N ALA A 565 3.77 -10.03 31.13
CA ALA A 565 4.71 -8.94 30.87
C ALA A 565 4.98 -8.79 29.37
N VAL A 566 5.09 -7.56 28.89
CA VAL A 566 5.44 -7.22 27.50
C VAL A 566 6.57 -6.20 27.50
N GLN A 567 7.63 -6.48 26.74
CA GLN A 567 8.87 -5.70 26.70
C GLN A 567 9.20 -5.26 25.27
N ALA A 568 9.45 -3.97 25.07
CA ALA A 568 10.03 -3.44 23.85
C ALA A 568 11.55 -3.65 23.84
N THR A 569 12.14 -4.01 22.70
CA THR A 569 13.58 -4.18 22.52
C THR A 569 14.02 -3.57 21.19
N SER A 570 15.09 -2.78 21.20
CA SER A 570 15.74 -2.28 19.99
C SER A 570 16.47 -3.42 19.29
N LEU A 571 16.08 -3.78 18.06
CA LEU A 571 16.67 -4.87 17.29
C LEU A 571 18.13 -4.61 16.87
N PRO A 572 18.55 -3.40 16.48
CA PRO A 572 19.94 -3.14 16.14
C PRO A 572 20.92 -3.29 17.33
N SER A 573 20.48 -2.97 18.55
CA SER A 573 21.36 -2.89 19.72
C SER A 573 21.07 -3.91 20.82
N GLY A 574 19.96 -4.64 20.73
CA GLY A 574 19.47 -5.52 21.79
C GLY A 574 19.05 -4.80 23.08
N THR A 575 18.96 -3.47 23.06
CA THR A 575 18.72 -2.67 24.28
C THR A 575 17.24 -2.73 24.66
N PRO A 576 16.91 -3.04 25.92
CA PRO A 576 15.52 -3.02 26.38
C PRO A 576 14.99 -1.58 26.42
N GLY A 577 13.75 -1.42 25.96
CA GLY A 577 12.97 -0.19 26.00
C GLY A 577 11.93 -0.20 27.12
N GLU A 578 10.78 0.39 26.84
CA GLU A 578 9.65 0.39 27.77
C GLU A 578 8.99 -0.99 27.90
N SER A 579 8.27 -1.19 29.00
CA SER A 579 7.50 -2.40 29.26
C SER A 579 6.17 -2.07 29.92
N PHE A 580 5.23 -3.01 29.81
CA PHE A 580 3.94 -2.97 30.50
C PHE A 580 3.49 -4.39 30.84
N THR A 581 2.50 -4.51 31.72
CA THR A 581 1.84 -5.78 32.04
C THR A 581 0.42 -5.75 31.49
N THR A 582 0.00 -6.82 30.83
CA THR A 582 -1.38 -7.01 30.36
C THR A 582 -2.36 -7.02 31.53
N ALA A 583 -3.63 -6.71 31.27
CA ALA A 583 -4.66 -6.86 32.31
C ALA A 583 -4.80 -8.34 32.72
N ASN A 584 -5.07 -8.58 34.01
CA ASN A 584 -5.23 -9.92 34.62
C ASN A 584 -4.00 -10.85 34.45
N ASP A 585 -2.79 -10.30 34.31
CA ASP A 585 -1.53 -11.05 34.14
C ASP A 585 -1.56 -12.10 33.01
N CYS A 586 -2.38 -11.82 32.01
CA CYS A 586 -2.70 -12.69 30.91
C CYS A 586 -1.53 -12.81 29.91
N THR A 587 -0.93 -13.99 29.77
CA THR A 587 0.19 -14.20 28.83
C THR A 587 -0.27 -14.00 27.37
N PRO A 588 0.27 -12.99 26.65
CA PRO A 588 -0.18 -12.69 25.31
C PRO A 588 0.33 -13.72 24.30
N SER A 589 -0.62 -14.30 23.55
CA SER A 589 -0.36 -15.26 22.47
C SER A 589 -0.11 -14.58 21.12
N LYS A 590 -0.70 -13.39 20.91
CA LYS A 590 -0.55 -12.55 19.72
C LYS A 590 -0.34 -11.10 20.15
N LEU A 591 0.57 -10.41 19.48
CA LEU A 591 0.80 -8.98 19.62
C LEU A 591 0.68 -8.31 18.25
N GLN A 592 0.31 -7.03 18.24
CA GLN A 592 0.49 -6.14 17.09
C GLN A 592 0.99 -4.80 17.59
N ALA A 593 1.85 -4.13 16.83
CA ALA A 593 2.41 -2.84 17.21
C ALA A 593 2.34 -1.85 16.05
N VAL A 594 1.76 -0.67 16.30
CA VAL A 594 1.70 0.44 15.33
C VAL A 594 1.89 1.75 16.09
N GLY A 595 3.02 2.40 15.87
CA GLY A 595 3.31 3.70 16.47
C GLY A 595 3.16 3.68 18.00
N ARG A 596 2.23 4.47 18.53
CA ARG A 596 1.96 4.59 19.98
C ARG A 596 1.16 3.42 20.58
N TRP A 597 0.66 2.50 19.76
CA TRP A 597 -0.30 1.48 20.17
C TRP A 597 0.32 0.08 20.13
N VAL A 598 0.07 -0.70 21.18
CA VAL A 598 0.42 -2.12 21.23
C VAL A 598 -0.83 -2.93 21.60
N TYR A 599 -1.37 -3.67 20.63
CA TYR A 599 -2.48 -4.59 20.85
C TYR A 599 -1.96 -5.93 21.36
N TRP A 600 -2.70 -6.54 22.28
CA TRP A 600 -2.43 -7.87 22.80
C TRP A 600 -3.71 -8.67 22.93
N THR A 601 -3.61 -9.98 22.70
CA THR A 601 -4.65 -10.94 23.05
C THR A 601 -4.08 -12.25 23.56
N CYS A 602 -4.77 -12.84 24.52
CA CYS A 602 -4.49 -14.14 25.04
C CYS A 602 -5.51 -15.12 24.51
N VAL A 603 -5.02 -16.07 23.75
CA VAL A 603 -5.77 -17.19 23.23
C VAL A 603 -5.02 -18.43 23.67
N ASP A 604 -5.71 -19.37 24.30
CA ASP A 604 -5.10 -20.65 24.67
C ASP A 604 -4.97 -21.58 23.45
N TYR A 605 -4.37 -22.75 23.67
CA TYR A 605 -4.20 -23.77 22.64
C TYR A 605 -5.54 -24.24 22.02
N TRP A 606 -6.65 -24.13 22.76
CA TRP A 606 -7.98 -24.53 22.31
C TRP A 606 -8.74 -23.42 21.60
N GLY A 607 -8.13 -22.23 21.44
CA GLY A 607 -8.78 -21.09 20.81
C GLY A 607 -9.64 -20.25 21.76
N SER A 608 -9.65 -20.54 23.06
CA SER A 608 -10.46 -19.78 24.03
C SER A 608 -9.78 -18.45 24.36
N HIS A 609 -10.55 -17.37 24.30
CA HIS A 609 -10.08 -16.02 24.60
C HIS A 609 -10.09 -15.74 26.10
N HIS A 610 -8.94 -15.37 26.65
CA HIS A 610 -8.77 -15.07 28.09
C HIS A 610 -8.58 -13.57 28.39
N GLY A 611 -8.42 -12.76 27.35
CA GLY A 611 -8.29 -11.31 27.48
C GLY A 611 -7.74 -10.66 26.23
N SER A 612 -8.02 -9.37 26.06
CA SER A 612 -7.37 -8.53 25.05
C SER A 612 -7.41 -7.07 25.45
N GLY A 613 -6.47 -6.30 24.90
CA GLY A 613 -6.38 -4.88 25.18
C GLY A 613 -5.42 -4.16 24.24
N VAL A 614 -5.44 -2.83 24.32
CA VAL A 614 -4.46 -1.96 23.67
C VAL A 614 -3.74 -1.14 24.73
N TYR A 615 -2.42 -1.23 24.75
CA TYR A 615 -1.56 -0.36 25.52
C TYR A 615 -1.24 0.91 24.74
N ASP A 616 -1.58 2.06 25.32
CA ASP A 616 -1.21 3.38 24.85
C ASP A 616 0.12 3.80 25.47
N ARG A 617 1.17 3.81 24.66
CA ARG A 617 2.55 4.11 25.11
C ARG A 617 2.71 5.55 25.60
N VAL A 618 1.90 6.47 25.07
CA VAL A 618 1.96 7.90 25.42
C VAL A 618 1.23 8.13 26.75
N ALA A 619 0.01 7.62 26.88
CA ALA A 619 -0.76 7.75 28.12
C ALA A 619 -0.34 6.75 29.21
N ARG A 620 0.48 5.75 28.86
CA ARG A 620 0.93 4.65 29.73
C ARG A 620 -0.22 3.91 30.41
N ARG A 621 -1.28 3.63 29.66
CA ARG A 621 -2.47 2.92 30.14
C ARG A 621 -2.97 1.90 29.14
N THR A 622 -3.58 0.84 29.65
CA THR A 622 -4.24 -0.19 28.83
C THR A 622 -5.74 0.08 28.79
N VAL A 623 -6.32 -0.03 27.60
CA VAL A 623 -7.78 -0.07 27.40
C VAL A 623 -8.20 -1.45 26.92
N THR A 624 -9.40 -1.87 27.29
CA THR A 624 -10.00 -3.12 26.79
C THR A 624 -10.21 -3.02 25.28
N ALA A 625 -10.01 -4.13 24.58
CA ALA A 625 -10.16 -4.23 23.13
C ALA A 625 -11.06 -5.42 22.78
N PRO A 626 -11.59 -5.48 21.54
CA PRO A 626 -12.19 -6.70 21.02
C PRO A 626 -11.16 -7.83 20.89
N ALA A 627 -11.67 -9.06 20.99
CA ALA A 627 -10.94 -10.29 20.74
C ALA A 627 -11.35 -10.90 19.38
N GLY A 628 -10.60 -11.90 18.89
CA GLY A 628 -10.88 -12.59 17.62
C GLY A 628 -9.98 -12.14 16.48
N GLU A 629 -10.54 -12.03 15.27
CA GLU A 629 -9.86 -11.50 14.08
C GLU A 629 -9.84 -9.97 14.13
N VAL A 630 -8.74 -9.42 14.67
CA VAL A 630 -8.55 -8.00 14.91
C VAL A 630 -7.26 -7.53 14.24
N LEU A 631 -7.30 -6.38 13.57
CA LEU A 631 -6.12 -5.70 13.07
C LEU A 631 -6.00 -4.29 13.67
N LEU A 632 -4.78 -3.95 14.07
CA LEU A 632 -4.40 -2.65 14.61
C LEU A 632 -3.90 -1.73 13.50
N GLY A 633 -4.49 -0.55 13.37
CA GLY A 633 -3.97 0.56 12.58
C GLY A 633 -3.48 1.71 13.48
N ASP A 634 -3.04 2.80 12.86
CA ASP A 634 -2.55 3.97 13.61
C ASP A 634 -3.71 4.79 14.19
N GLY A 635 -4.08 4.49 15.43
CA GLY A 635 -5.17 5.18 16.14
C GLY A 635 -6.48 4.41 16.15
N PHE A 636 -6.55 3.21 15.58
CA PHE A 636 -7.80 2.47 15.45
C PHE A 636 -7.62 0.96 15.47
N LEU A 637 -8.70 0.24 15.78
CA LEU A 637 -8.83 -1.20 15.61
C LEU A 637 -9.96 -1.50 14.63
N VAL A 638 -9.75 -2.49 13.77
CA VAL A 638 -10.83 -3.12 13.02
C VAL A 638 -10.95 -4.56 13.49
N ALA A 639 -12.17 -4.96 13.85
CA ALA A 639 -12.48 -6.32 14.28
C ALA A 639 -13.63 -6.87 13.44
N TYR A 640 -13.53 -8.12 13.03
CA TYR A 640 -14.69 -8.84 12.53
C TYR A 640 -15.58 -9.28 13.70
N VAL A 641 -16.89 -9.01 13.60
CA VAL A 641 -17.89 -9.41 14.58
C VAL A 641 -19.01 -10.15 13.87
N ALA A 642 -19.20 -11.44 14.17
CA ALA A 642 -20.27 -12.25 13.62
C ALA A 642 -21.65 -11.59 13.87
N GLY A 643 -22.51 -11.57 12.85
CA GLY A 643 -23.79 -10.86 12.84
C GLY A 643 -23.71 -9.37 12.53
N ALA A 644 -22.53 -8.73 12.65
CA ALA A 644 -22.37 -7.28 12.52
C ALA A 644 -21.41 -6.86 11.40
N GLY A 645 -20.46 -7.71 10.99
CA GLY A 645 -19.44 -7.39 10.00
C GLY A 645 -18.22 -6.68 10.60
N LEU A 646 -17.53 -5.84 9.81
CA LEU A 646 -16.31 -5.16 10.26
C LEU A 646 -16.64 -3.93 11.13
N GLN A 647 -16.16 -3.95 12.36
CA GLN A 647 -16.35 -2.88 13.34
C GLN A 647 -15.05 -2.09 13.55
N LEU A 648 -15.12 -0.77 13.34
CA LEU A 648 -14.03 0.18 13.56
C LEU A 648 -14.15 0.84 14.94
N SER A 649 -13.11 0.71 15.77
CA SER A 649 -12.98 1.41 17.06
C SER A 649 -11.92 2.51 16.98
N ASP A 650 -12.25 3.72 17.43
CA ASP A 650 -11.30 4.85 17.54
C ASP A 650 -10.60 4.83 18.91
N LEU A 651 -9.30 4.55 18.90
CA LEU A 651 -8.48 4.49 20.11
C LEU A 651 -8.13 5.88 20.66
N THR A 652 -8.23 6.93 19.84
CA THR A 652 -7.85 8.30 20.23
C THR A 652 -8.94 8.98 21.06
N THR A 653 -10.21 8.77 20.70
CA THR A 653 -11.37 9.35 21.37
C THR A 653 -12.03 8.38 22.34
N GLY A 654 -11.87 7.07 22.12
CA GLY A 654 -12.63 6.03 22.83
C GLY A 654 -14.10 6.01 22.43
N ALA A 655 -14.45 6.55 21.25
CA ALA A 655 -15.80 6.48 20.70
C ALA A 655 -16.25 5.01 20.56
N PRO A 656 -17.56 4.73 20.72
CA PRO A 656 -18.10 3.39 20.51
C PRO A 656 -17.83 2.93 19.08
N ALA A 657 -17.62 1.63 18.86
CA ALA A 657 -17.30 1.11 17.53
C ALA A 657 -18.41 1.44 16.51
N ARG A 658 -18.03 1.71 15.26
CA ARG A 658 -18.96 1.88 14.12
C ARG A 658 -18.75 0.77 13.10
N THR A 659 -19.84 0.35 12.46
CA THR A 659 -19.78 -0.61 11.36
C THR A 659 -19.21 0.05 10.10
N LEU A 660 -18.20 -0.57 9.49
CA LEU A 660 -17.66 -0.17 8.18
C LEU A 660 -18.38 -0.86 7.05
N VAL A 661 -18.64 -2.16 7.22
CA VAL A 661 -19.34 -3.01 6.27
C VAL A 661 -20.08 -4.08 7.06
N THR A 662 -21.32 -4.36 6.68
CA THR A 662 -22.12 -5.41 7.32
C THR A 662 -21.61 -6.79 6.91
N GLU A 663 -21.92 -7.83 7.68
CA GLU A 663 -21.54 -9.22 7.33
C GLU A 663 -22.12 -9.63 5.97
N ALA A 664 -23.35 -9.20 5.67
CA ALA A 664 -24.02 -9.48 4.40
C ALA A 664 -23.33 -8.81 3.20
N GLU A 665 -22.71 -7.64 3.38
CA GLU A 665 -21.96 -6.95 2.33
C GLU A 665 -20.51 -7.45 2.22
N LEU A 666 -19.92 -7.88 3.34
CA LEU A 666 -18.58 -8.48 3.37
C LEU A 666 -18.56 -9.84 2.65
N GLY A 667 -19.68 -10.57 2.67
CA GLY A 667 -19.81 -11.85 2.01
C GLY A 667 -19.28 -13.01 2.85
N SER A 668 -19.11 -14.19 2.27
CA SER A 668 -18.80 -15.44 3.00
C SER A 668 -17.38 -15.54 3.61
N SER A 669 -16.53 -14.55 3.36
CA SER A 669 -15.10 -14.61 3.63
C SER A 669 -14.69 -13.52 4.62
N HIS A 670 -14.10 -13.93 5.75
CA HIS A 670 -13.90 -13.02 6.90
C HIS A 670 -12.49 -13.03 7.51
N GLY A 671 -11.53 -13.70 6.88
CA GLY A 671 -10.15 -13.79 7.38
C GLY A 671 -9.36 -12.48 7.22
N ALA A 672 -8.66 -12.08 8.28
CA ALA A 672 -7.74 -10.94 8.24
C ALA A 672 -6.49 -11.27 7.41
N GLY A 673 -6.11 -10.35 6.53
CA GLY A 673 -5.02 -10.52 5.56
C GLY A 673 -5.37 -11.41 4.36
N THR A 674 -6.62 -11.93 4.29
CA THR A 674 -7.11 -12.72 3.16
C THR A 674 -8.24 -12.03 2.42
N SER A 675 -9.30 -11.67 3.16
CA SER A 675 -10.52 -11.03 2.66
C SER A 675 -10.62 -9.56 3.06
N TRP A 676 -9.97 -9.15 4.15
CA TRP A 676 -9.89 -7.75 4.58
C TRP A 676 -8.57 -7.44 5.27
N THR A 677 -8.18 -6.16 5.31
CA THR A 677 -6.91 -5.70 5.89
C THR A 677 -6.99 -4.23 6.32
N VAL A 678 -5.97 -3.75 7.03
CA VAL A 678 -5.81 -2.34 7.42
C VAL A 678 -4.43 -1.81 7.02
N ASP A 679 -4.34 -0.53 6.66
CA ASP A 679 -3.05 0.14 6.42
C ASP A 679 -2.41 0.54 7.75
N ARG A 680 -1.45 -0.25 8.22
CA ARG A 680 -0.66 0.05 9.44
C ARG A 680 0.26 1.27 9.27
N PHE A 681 0.59 1.61 8.03
CA PHE A 681 1.46 2.74 7.68
C PHE A 681 0.63 3.90 7.10
N GLY A 682 -0.67 3.89 7.34
CA GLY A 682 -1.62 4.86 6.84
C GLY A 682 -2.87 4.86 7.71
N GLY A 683 -4.04 4.99 7.08
CA GLY A 683 -5.32 5.06 7.80
C GLY A 683 -6.51 4.46 7.07
N GLY A 684 -6.25 3.61 6.06
CA GLY A 684 -7.28 2.97 5.24
C GLY A 684 -7.62 1.55 5.71
N VAL A 685 -8.82 1.09 5.36
CA VAL A 685 -9.27 -0.30 5.51
C VAL A 685 -9.66 -0.80 4.13
N ALA A 686 -9.36 -2.05 3.81
CA ALA A 686 -9.77 -2.65 2.54
C ALA A 686 -10.37 -4.03 2.73
N TRP A 687 -11.37 -4.38 1.91
CA TRP A 687 -11.97 -5.72 1.89
C TRP A 687 -12.42 -6.11 0.49
N ALA A 688 -12.51 -7.42 0.22
CA ALA A 688 -13.12 -7.99 -0.96
C ALA A 688 -14.56 -8.43 -0.66
N ASP A 689 -15.51 -8.06 -1.51
CA ASP A 689 -16.91 -8.50 -1.40
C ASP A 689 -17.16 -9.85 -2.12
N ASP A 690 -18.38 -10.39 -2.08
CA ASP A 690 -18.73 -11.64 -2.78
C ASP A 690 -18.59 -11.52 -4.31
N ALA A 691 -18.72 -10.31 -4.87
CA ALA A 691 -18.45 -10.02 -6.28
C ALA A 691 -16.94 -9.87 -6.60
N GLN A 692 -16.08 -10.09 -5.60
CA GLN A 692 -14.61 -10.00 -5.67
C GLN A 692 -14.09 -8.60 -6.01
N ARG A 693 -14.92 -7.57 -5.79
CA ARG A 693 -14.51 -6.16 -5.88
C ARG A 693 -13.81 -5.80 -4.59
N VAL A 694 -12.73 -5.04 -4.70
CA VAL A 694 -11.98 -4.58 -3.52
C VAL A 694 -12.38 -3.16 -3.18
N HIS A 695 -12.98 -3.00 -2.02
CA HIS A 695 -13.36 -1.72 -1.43
C HIS A 695 -12.19 -1.19 -0.60
N VAL A 696 -11.90 0.10 -0.70
CA VAL A 696 -10.92 0.80 0.14
C VAL A 696 -11.57 2.05 0.72
N VAL A 697 -11.65 2.10 2.05
CA VAL A 697 -12.32 3.18 2.78
C VAL A 697 -11.38 3.91 3.72
N PRO A 698 -11.52 5.24 3.86
CA PRO A 698 -10.86 5.98 4.92
C PRO A 698 -11.54 5.72 6.28
N THR A 699 -10.73 5.60 7.34
CA THR A 699 -11.27 5.47 8.70
C THR A 699 -11.86 6.78 9.24
N GLY A 700 -11.40 7.93 8.71
CA GLY A 700 -11.70 9.26 9.24
C GLY A 700 -10.92 9.61 10.52
N ILE A 701 -10.04 8.72 10.98
CA ILE A 701 -9.26 8.88 12.21
C ILE A 701 -7.92 9.51 11.85
N ALA A 702 -7.52 10.53 12.63
CA ALA A 702 -6.26 11.22 12.40
C ALA A 702 -5.07 10.31 12.76
N THR A 703 -4.22 10.03 11.78
CA THR A 703 -2.96 9.29 11.97
C THR A 703 -1.99 10.08 12.84
N SER A 704 -1.07 9.38 13.50
CA SER A 704 0.05 9.95 14.23
C SER A 704 0.96 10.81 13.32
N PRO A 705 1.72 11.78 13.89
CA PRO A 705 2.74 12.50 13.14
C PRO A 705 3.75 11.57 12.47
N LEU A 706 4.24 11.96 11.29
CA LEU A 706 5.27 11.21 10.55
C LEU A 706 6.51 11.02 11.44
N SER A 707 7.02 9.79 11.52
CA SER A 707 8.18 9.41 12.33
C SER A 707 9.10 8.44 11.60
N VAL A 708 10.36 8.35 12.05
CA VAL A 708 11.30 7.33 11.60
C VAL A 708 11.16 6.12 12.52
N ILE A 709 10.87 4.95 11.96
CA ILE A 709 10.69 3.69 12.70
C ILE A 709 11.95 2.81 12.67
N ASP A 710 12.84 3.06 11.71
CA ASP A 710 14.16 2.44 11.59
C ASP A 710 15.08 3.33 10.73
N SER A 711 16.39 3.26 10.95
CA SER A 711 17.36 4.00 10.16
C SER A 711 18.72 3.31 10.09
N GLU A 712 19.43 3.58 9.01
CA GLU A 712 20.83 3.20 8.81
C GLU A 712 21.56 4.36 8.16
N VAL A 713 22.53 4.95 8.86
CA VAL A 713 23.28 6.12 8.38
C VAL A 713 24.77 5.86 8.48
N SER A 714 25.44 5.86 7.33
CA SER A 714 26.90 5.87 7.21
C SER A 714 27.40 7.31 7.25
N THR A 715 28.30 7.63 8.17
CA THR A 715 28.87 8.97 8.36
C THR A 715 30.23 9.16 7.67
N ALA A 716 30.70 8.18 6.90
CA ALA A 716 31.97 8.27 6.19
C ALA A 716 31.90 9.28 5.03
N ALA A 717 32.83 10.24 4.99
CA ALA A 717 32.89 11.34 4.03
C ALA A 717 32.79 10.91 2.55
N ALA A 718 33.54 9.86 2.18
CA ALA A 718 33.64 9.40 0.80
C ALA A 718 32.39 8.66 0.31
N ASN A 719 31.57 8.12 1.22
CA ASN A 719 30.44 7.24 0.93
C ASN A 719 29.31 7.48 1.94
N TRP A 720 28.93 8.74 2.16
CA TRP A 720 27.84 9.04 3.09
C TRP A 720 26.54 8.51 2.48
N SER A 721 25.78 7.77 3.27
CA SER A 721 24.50 7.22 2.86
C SER A 721 23.55 7.15 4.03
N GLY A 722 22.31 7.55 3.84
CA GLY A 722 21.24 7.41 4.83
C GLY A 722 20.05 6.66 4.23
N THR A 723 19.55 5.69 4.97
CA THR A 723 18.26 5.05 4.71
C THR A 723 17.38 5.19 5.95
N TRP A 724 16.15 5.67 5.76
CA TRP A 724 15.16 5.83 6.82
C TRP A 724 13.86 5.17 6.42
N TRP A 725 13.35 4.30 7.30
CA TRP A 725 12.01 3.72 7.20
C TRP A 725 11.06 4.60 7.99
N LEU A 726 9.93 4.93 7.38
CA LEU A 726 8.97 5.88 7.90
C LEU A 726 7.74 5.15 8.45
N SER A 727 7.07 5.78 9.41
CA SER A 727 5.80 5.27 9.94
C SER A 727 4.63 5.39 8.96
N LYS A 728 4.77 6.25 7.94
CA LYS A 728 3.76 6.51 6.91
C LYS A 728 4.37 7.21 5.68
N PRO A 729 3.66 7.31 4.55
CA PRO A 729 4.15 7.99 3.36
C PRO A 729 4.52 9.46 3.60
N ALA A 730 5.56 9.93 2.91
CA ALA A 730 5.97 11.33 2.87
C ALA A 730 5.70 11.93 1.49
N ALA A 731 5.19 13.16 1.41
CA ALA A 731 4.97 13.89 0.15
C ALA A 731 6.26 14.45 -0.45
N SER A 732 7.23 14.80 0.38
CA SER A 732 8.55 15.31 -0.02
C SER A 732 9.54 15.18 1.12
N TRP A 733 10.83 15.19 0.79
CA TRP A 733 11.89 15.12 1.78
C TRP A 733 13.15 15.89 1.35
N GLN A 734 13.94 16.28 2.34
CA GLN A 734 15.21 16.96 2.17
C GLN A 734 16.21 16.51 3.23
N VAL A 735 17.43 16.15 2.81
CA VAL A 735 18.57 15.95 3.72
C VAL A 735 19.58 17.07 3.52
N THR A 736 19.89 17.79 4.59
CA THR A 736 20.94 18.81 4.62
C THR A 736 22.17 18.26 5.31
N ILE A 737 23.32 18.25 4.62
CA ILE A 737 24.62 17.87 5.15
C ILE A 737 25.42 19.14 5.43
N ARG A 738 26.02 19.22 6.62
CA ARG A 738 26.71 20.40 7.14
C ARG A 738 28.11 20.07 7.64
N ASP A 739 29.00 21.04 7.56
CA ASP A 739 30.31 20.96 8.20
C ASP A 739 30.23 21.10 9.73
N ARG A 740 31.37 20.98 10.41
CA ARG A 740 31.48 21.15 11.87
C ARG A 740 31.06 22.54 12.35
N ALA A 741 31.17 23.57 11.51
CA ALA A 741 30.78 24.93 11.83
C ALA A 741 29.27 25.19 11.59
N GLY A 742 28.55 24.22 11.01
CA GLY A 742 27.14 24.32 10.67
C GLY A 742 26.86 24.93 9.30
N ALA A 743 27.88 25.17 8.49
CA ALA A 743 27.69 25.62 7.11
C ALA A 743 27.14 24.46 6.27
N THR A 744 26.13 24.74 5.45
CA THR A 744 25.53 23.73 4.56
C THR A 744 26.51 23.42 3.43
N LEU A 745 26.89 22.15 3.32
CA LEU A 745 27.76 21.63 2.26
C LEU A 745 26.93 21.14 1.07
N ARG A 746 25.86 20.40 1.37
CA ARG A 746 25.00 19.79 0.37
C ARG A 746 23.57 19.69 0.89
N THR A 747 22.62 19.83 -0.03
CA THR A 747 21.21 19.54 0.19
C THR A 747 20.77 18.52 -0.85
N LEU A 748 20.25 17.39 -0.38
CA LEU A 748 19.63 16.34 -1.18
C LEU A 748 18.12 16.46 -1.00
N SER A 749 17.33 16.24 -2.05
CA SER A 749 15.86 16.34 -1.95
C SER A 749 15.21 15.32 -2.88
N GLY A 750 14.00 14.90 -2.53
CA GLY A 750 13.20 14.01 -3.35
C GLY A 750 11.70 14.23 -3.17
N SER A 751 10.94 13.74 -4.14
CA SER A 751 9.47 13.71 -4.13
C SER A 751 8.94 12.56 -3.27
N GLY A 752 7.62 12.38 -3.25
CA GLY A 752 6.96 11.49 -2.31
C GLY A 752 7.41 10.03 -2.36
N THR A 753 7.27 9.36 -1.22
CA THR A 753 7.64 7.96 -0.99
C THR A 753 6.60 7.26 -0.10
N SER A 754 6.35 5.97 -0.35
CA SER A 754 5.41 5.14 0.40
C SER A 754 5.86 4.85 1.84
N GLY A 755 7.17 4.84 2.11
CA GLY A 755 7.65 4.54 3.47
C GLY A 755 9.15 4.39 3.64
N GLN A 756 9.96 4.69 2.61
CA GLN A 756 11.42 4.64 2.73
C GLN A 756 12.09 5.81 1.99
N ILE A 757 13.04 6.47 2.66
CA ILE A 757 13.91 7.48 2.07
C ILE A 757 15.32 6.89 1.97
N ARG A 758 15.94 6.97 0.79
CA ARG A 758 17.35 6.68 0.57
C ARG A 758 18.04 7.92 0.03
N ALA A 759 19.16 8.30 0.63
CA ALA A 759 19.98 9.42 0.20
C ALA A 759 21.46 9.03 0.20
N THR A 760 22.18 9.40 -0.85
CA THR A 760 23.62 9.19 -0.97
C THR A 760 24.32 10.51 -1.29
N TRP A 761 25.53 10.69 -0.75
CA TRP A 761 26.36 11.84 -1.00
C TRP A 761 27.79 11.41 -1.32
N ASP A 762 28.32 12.00 -2.39
CA ASP A 762 29.62 11.70 -2.99
C ASP A 762 30.79 12.51 -2.39
N GLY A 763 30.55 13.20 -1.27
CA GLY A 763 31.56 14.05 -0.62
C GLY A 763 31.79 15.41 -1.29
N ARG A 764 30.95 15.82 -2.26
CA ARG A 764 31.10 17.11 -2.98
C ARG A 764 30.12 18.19 -2.54
N ASP A 765 30.57 19.44 -2.51
CA ASP A 765 29.72 20.57 -2.19
C ASP A 765 28.73 20.92 -3.33
N ALA A 766 27.93 21.97 -3.15
CA ALA A 766 27.01 22.46 -4.17
C ALA A 766 27.69 22.91 -5.48
N ALA A 767 28.98 23.26 -5.44
CA ALA A 767 29.77 23.66 -6.60
C ALA A 767 30.53 22.48 -7.25
N GLY A 768 30.33 21.25 -6.76
CA GLY A 768 30.99 20.03 -7.27
C GLY A 768 32.42 19.85 -6.76
N LYS A 769 32.89 20.67 -5.81
CA LYS A 769 34.22 20.57 -5.23
C LYS A 769 34.22 19.52 -4.12
N ALA A 770 35.25 18.67 -4.10
CA ALA A 770 35.46 17.73 -3.02
C ALA A 770 35.61 18.47 -1.68
N VAL A 771 34.83 18.06 -0.69
CA VAL A 771 34.92 18.56 0.68
C VAL A 771 36.06 17.81 1.38
N ALA A 772 36.81 18.50 2.23
CA ALA A 772 37.87 17.88 3.01
C ALA A 772 37.30 16.85 4.00
N ASP A 773 38.01 15.73 4.19
CA ASP A 773 37.63 14.70 5.15
C ASP A 773 37.44 15.30 6.56
N GLY A 774 36.33 14.95 7.20
CA GLY A 774 35.99 15.48 8.51
C GLY A 774 34.69 14.91 9.06
N THR A 775 34.33 15.36 10.26
CA THR A 775 33.02 15.05 10.87
C THR A 775 31.96 15.96 10.26
N PHE A 776 30.93 15.36 9.69
CA PHE A 776 29.77 16.06 9.16
C PHE A 776 28.55 15.85 10.06
N THR A 777 27.63 16.80 10.01
CA THR A 777 26.32 16.66 10.62
C THR A 777 25.26 16.63 9.54
N TRP A 778 24.13 15.96 9.79
CA TRP A 778 23.03 15.89 8.82
C TRP A 778 21.69 16.16 9.48
N ALA A 779 20.72 16.64 8.70
CA ALA A 779 19.33 16.74 9.12
C ALA A 779 18.42 16.35 7.97
N LEU A 780 17.59 15.33 8.18
CA LEU A 780 16.46 14.94 7.35
C LEU A 780 15.23 15.74 7.78
N THR A 781 14.54 16.32 6.81
CA THR A 781 13.19 16.85 6.95
C THR A 781 12.25 16.17 5.96
N ALA A 782 11.02 15.85 6.35
CA ALA A 782 10.04 15.25 5.45
C ALA A 782 8.61 15.70 5.77
N GLN A 783 7.82 15.95 4.72
CA GLN A 783 6.41 16.34 4.84
C GLN A 783 5.51 15.10 4.81
N PRO A 784 4.56 14.93 5.75
CA PRO A 784 3.57 13.86 5.70
C PRO A 784 2.73 13.92 4.40
N ALA A 785 2.52 12.78 3.73
CA ALA A 785 1.73 12.76 2.49
C ALA A 785 0.24 13.04 2.71
N ASP A 786 -0.29 12.58 3.84
CA ASP A 786 -1.67 12.79 4.30
C ASP A 786 -1.91 14.19 4.91
N GLY A 787 -0.88 15.04 4.96
CA GLY A 787 -0.95 16.36 5.59
C GLY A 787 -1.17 16.34 7.11
N GLN A 788 -1.04 15.20 7.79
CA GLN A 788 -1.26 15.08 9.23
C GLN A 788 0.03 15.11 10.04
N GLY A 789 0.05 16.01 11.02
CA GLY A 789 1.20 16.25 11.89
C GLY A 789 2.20 17.23 11.31
N ALA A 790 3.14 17.68 12.14
CA ALA A 790 4.23 18.53 11.70
C ALA A 790 5.21 17.77 10.79
N ALA A 791 5.98 18.51 10.00
CA ALA A 791 7.09 17.95 9.23
C ALA A 791 8.07 17.20 10.15
N LEU A 792 8.43 15.98 9.76
CA LEU A 792 9.46 15.21 10.42
C LEU A 792 10.78 15.98 10.36
N THR A 793 11.53 16.02 11.47
CA THR A 793 12.92 16.49 11.51
C THR A 793 13.75 15.51 12.34
N VAL A 794 14.74 14.86 11.72
CA VAL A 794 15.63 13.88 12.37
C VAL A 794 17.06 14.13 11.93
N GLY A 795 18.02 13.92 12.82
CA GLY A 795 19.44 14.03 12.54
C GLY A 795 20.17 14.73 13.67
N ASP A 796 21.39 15.15 13.38
CA ASP A 796 22.20 15.88 14.34
C ASP A 796 21.58 17.26 14.62
N PRO A 797 21.57 17.70 15.90
CA PRO A 797 21.12 19.04 16.22
C PRO A 797 21.97 20.04 15.45
N ALA A 798 21.31 21.04 14.85
CA ALA A 798 22.02 22.11 14.16
C ALA A 798 23.05 22.74 15.12
N PRO A 799 24.30 22.97 14.68
CA PRO A 799 25.28 23.63 15.52
C PRO A 799 24.73 24.95 16.04
N ALA A 800 24.85 25.18 17.34
CA ALA A 800 24.30 26.38 17.96
C ALA A 800 24.94 27.62 17.32
N ALA A 801 24.11 28.60 16.94
CA ALA A 801 24.60 29.80 16.27
C ALA A 801 25.63 30.55 17.14
N ALA A 802 26.71 31.00 16.52
CA ALA A 802 27.71 31.85 17.18
C ALA A 802 27.06 33.16 17.66
N LEU A 803 27.52 33.69 18.80
CA LEU A 803 27.00 34.95 19.31
C LEU A 803 27.35 36.11 18.35
N ARG A 804 26.35 36.87 17.93
CA ARG A 804 26.52 38.07 17.10
C ARG A 804 26.08 39.31 17.86
N ALA A 805 26.90 40.36 17.83
CA ALA A 805 26.54 41.63 18.42
C ALA A 805 25.44 42.30 17.59
N THR A 806 24.24 42.44 18.15
CA THR A 806 23.12 43.20 17.57
C THR A 806 23.27 44.70 17.83
N ARG A 807 24.05 45.08 18.85
CA ARG A 807 24.52 46.44 19.09
C ARG A 807 25.99 46.39 19.48
N ALA A 808 26.83 47.16 18.81
CA ALA A 808 28.26 47.18 19.05
C ALA A 808 28.59 47.63 20.50
N PRO A 809 29.72 47.16 21.06
CA PRO A 809 30.25 47.69 22.32
C PRO A 809 30.50 49.21 22.26
N ALA A 810 30.43 49.89 23.40
CA ALA A 810 30.66 51.33 23.49
C ALA A 810 31.57 51.69 24.66
N ILE A 811 32.33 52.78 24.51
CA ILE A 811 33.17 53.33 25.57
C ILE A 811 32.46 54.55 26.17
N SER A 812 32.34 54.60 27.50
CA SER A 812 31.79 55.73 28.24
C SER A 812 32.79 56.27 29.27
N GLY A 813 32.57 57.52 29.69
CA GLY A 813 33.44 58.25 30.62
C GLY A 813 34.35 59.27 29.92
N THR A 814 35.07 60.07 30.71
CA THR A 814 35.92 61.13 30.18
C THR A 814 37.28 60.60 29.75
N VAL A 815 37.63 60.82 28.47
CA VAL A 815 38.84 60.26 27.84
C VAL A 815 40.06 61.17 28.06
N ARG A 816 40.62 61.12 29.26
CA ARG A 816 41.85 61.83 29.64
C ARG A 816 42.68 61.01 30.62
N VAL A 817 43.98 61.26 30.69
CA VAL A 817 44.89 60.56 31.61
C VAL A 817 44.41 60.68 33.06
N GLY A 818 44.45 59.56 33.78
CA GLY A 818 44.03 59.43 35.17
C GLY A 818 42.53 59.20 35.38
N SER A 819 41.69 59.40 34.36
CA SER A 819 40.26 59.06 34.40
C SER A 819 40.01 57.60 34.05
N THR A 820 38.90 57.06 34.56
CA THR A 820 38.46 55.68 34.27
C THR A 820 37.36 55.71 33.22
N VAL A 821 37.57 54.98 32.12
CA VAL A 821 36.56 54.72 31.10
C VAL A 821 35.95 53.34 31.34
N ARG A 822 34.70 53.15 30.91
CA ARG A 822 33.97 51.88 31.04
C ARG A 822 33.53 51.36 29.68
N ALA A 823 33.63 50.06 29.50
CA ALA A 823 33.12 49.34 28.34
C ALA A 823 31.68 48.90 28.61
N ALA A 824 30.77 49.28 27.73
CA ALA A 824 29.46 48.64 27.60
C ALA A 824 29.59 47.48 26.62
N ALA A 825 29.12 46.29 27.02
CA ALA A 825 29.30 45.06 26.24
C ALA A 825 28.53 45.01 24.91
N GLY A 826 27.57 45.92 24.69
CA GLY A 826 26.63 45.85 23.58
C GLY A 826 25.47 44.89 23.86
N THR A 827 24.68 44.58 22.84
CA THR A 827 23.64 43.53 22.90
C THR A 827 23.99 42.43 21.92
N TRP A 828 23.65 41.18 22.26
CA TRP A 828 24.07 39.99 21.53
C TRP A 828 22.88 39.06 21.28
N SER A 829 22.89 38.37 20.14
CA SER A 829 21.94 37.30 19.82
C SER A 829 22.71 36.04 19.39
N PRO A 830 22.45 34.86 19.99
CA PRO A 830 21.69 34.65 21.23
C PRO A 830 22.27 35.43 22.42
N ALA A 831 21.46 35.71 23.46
CA ALA A 831 21.90 36.46 24.63
C ALA A 831 23.07 35.78 25.33
N ALA A 832 24.16 36.52 25.59
CA ALA A 832 25.38 35.99 26.23
C ALA A 832 25.22 35.87 27.74
N THR A 833 25.95 34.93 28.35
CA THR A 833 26.00 34.76 29.82
C THR A 833 27.27 35.34 30.43
N LYS A 834 28.33 35.56 29.64
CA LYS A 834 29.59 36.13 30.13
C LYS A 834 30.27 37.00 29.07
N TYR A 835 31.01 38.00 29.53
CA TYR A 835 31.79 38.92 28.70
C TYR A 835 33.23 39.03 29.20
N THR A 836 34.19 39.10 28.27
CA THR A 836 35.57 39.53 28.56
C THR A 836 35.93 40.71 27.68
N CYS A 837 36.80 41.60 28.18
CA CYS A 837 37.21 42.81 27.47
C CYS A 837 38.70 42.77 27.18
N GLN A 838 39.12 43.48 26.14
CA GLN A 838 40.52 43.84 25.91
C GLN A 838 40.57 45.26 25.35
N TRP A 839 41.32 46.14 26.01
CA TRP A 839 41.49 47.52 25.58
C TRP A 839 42.70 47.69 24.65
N TYR A 840 42.58 48.63 23.72
CA TYR A 840 43.60 48.98 22.73
C TYR A 840 43.75 50.50 22.66
N ALA A 841 44.96 50.97 22.32
CA ALA A 841 45.26 52.37 22.04
C ALA A 841 45.85 52.49 20.63
N ASN A 842 45.16 53.20 19.72
CA ASN A 842 45.47 53.24 18.28
C ASN A 842 45.70 51.85 17.67
N GLY A 843 44.85 50.87 18.03
CA GLY A 843 44.96 49.50 17.54
C GLY A 843 46.00 48.62 18.25
N ALA A 844 46.92 49.20 19.05
CA ALA A 844 47.89 48.42 19.83
C ALA A 844 47.28 47.94 21.16
N VAL A 845 47.51 46.68 21.52
CA VAL A 845 46.98 46.07 22.76
C VAL A 845 47.56 46.75 24.00
N ILE A 846 46.69 47.11 24.95
CA ILE A 846 47.11 47.58 26.27
C ILE A 846 47.20 46.35 27.17
N ARG A 847 48.43 45.85 27.38
CA ARG A 847 48.67 44.65 28.21
C ARG A 847 48.06 44.81 29.62
N GLY A 848 47.36 43.78 30.09
CA GLY A 848 46.70 43.75 31.40
C GLY A 848 45.37 44.50 31.48
N ALA A 849 44.97 45.27 30.46
CA ALA A 849 43.69 45.97 30.43
C ALA A 849 42.57 45.04 29.92
N THR A 850 42.14 44.12 30.76
CA THR A 850 41.10 43.11 30.43
C THR A 850 39.76 43.32 31.16
N GLY A 851 39.71 44.27 32.10
CA GLY A 851 38.50 44.61 32.85
C GLY A 851 37.51 45.47 32.05
N ALA A 852 36.24 45.46 32.46
CA ALA A 852 35.22 46.35 31.91
C ALA A 852 35.46 47.84 32.24
N ALA A 853 36.27 48.13 33.26
CA ALA A 853 36.75 49.45 33.57
C ALA A 853 38.26 49.54 33.28
N TYR A 854 38.69 50.63 32.65
CA TYR A 854 40.09 50.90 32.36
C TYR A 854 40.48 52.30 32.81
N GLN A 855 41.47 52.39 33.69
CA GLN A 855 42.07 53.66 34.08
C GLN A 855 43.12 54.07 33.04
N ILE A 856 42.92 55.23 32.42
CA ILE A 856 43.76 55.71 31.33
C ILE A 856 45.14 56.10 31.87
N THR A 857 46.17 55.43 31.39
CA THR A 857 47.56 55.69 31.78
C THR A 857 48.20 56.75 30.87
N PRO A 858 49.32 57.37 31.28
CA PRO A 858 50.04 58.35 30.46
C PRO A 858 50.47 57.80 29.08
N GLY A 859 50.72 56.49 28.96
CA GLY A 859 51.11 55.85 27.69
C GLY A 859 50.02 55.83 26.61
N ALA A 860 48.77 56.16 26.98
CA ALA A 860 47.66 56.33 26.05
C ALA A 860 47.45 57.78 25.59
N LEU A 861 48.20 58.76 26.13
CA LEU A 861 48.06 60.18 25.77
C LEU A 861 48.25 60.36 24.26
N GLY A 862 47.33 61.12 23.63
CA GLY A 862 47.36 61.37 22.19
C GLY A 862 46.84 60.21 21.32
N LYS A 863 46.46 59.07 21.92
CA LYS A 863 45.89 57.92 21.21
C LYS A 863 44.37 57.89 21.37
N ARG A 864 43.68 57.15 20.50
CA ARG A 864 42.25 56.81 20.65
C ARG A 864 42.14 55.41 21.24
N LEU A 865 41.17 55.22 22.13
CA LEU A 865 40.91 53.93 22.75
C LEU A 865 39.85 53.17 21.97
N THR A 866 40.03 51.86 21.84
CA THR A 866 38.99 50.92 21.42
C THR A 866 38.93 49.77 22.42
N VAL A 867 37.76 49.15 22.58
CA VAL A 867 37.61 47.94 23.39
C VAL A 867 37.04 46.83 22.51
N ARG A 868 37.68 45.65 22.55
CA ARG A 868 37.12 44.42 22.00
C ARG A 868 36.42 43.67 23.12
N VAL A 869 35.17 43.29 22.90
CA VAL A 869 34.38 42.47 23.80
C VAL A 869 34.22 41.09 23.18
N THR A 870 34.51 40.05 23.96
CA THR A 870 34.22 38.66 23.63
C THR A 870 33.05 38.20 24.48
N ALA A 871 31.98 37.75 23.83
CA ALA A 871 30.76 37.25 24.48
C ALA A 871 30.70 35.72 24.40
N THR A 872 30.33 35.09 25.51
CA THR A 872 30.24 33.62 25.61
C THR A 872 28.91 33.16 26.20
N ARG A 873 28.45 31.99 25.78
CA ARG A 873 27.30 31.25 26.31
C ARG A 873 27.58 29.75 26.21
N ALA A 874 27.28 28.99 27.25
CA ALA A 874 27.44 27.55 27.22
C ALA A 874 26.64 26.95 26.06
N GLY A 875 27.24 26.00 25.32
CA GLY A 875 26.62 25.39 24.15
C GLY A 875 26.69 26.20 22.85
N HIS A 876 27.23 27.43 22.86
CA HIS A 876 27.38 28.27 21.65
C HIS A 876 28.84 28.69 21.40
N PRO A 877 29.28 28.80 20.12
CA PRO A 877 30.55 29.42 19.78
C PRO A 877 30.60 30.90 20.24
N SER A 878 31.76 31.33 20.73
CA SER A 878 31.94 32.70 21.23
C SER A 878 31.93 33.74 20.11
N GLY A 879 31.41 34.93 20.40
CA GLY A 879 31.37 36.07 19.48
C GLY A 879 32.33 37.19 19.89
N THR A 880 32.87 37.95 18.93
CA THR A 880 33.68 39.15 19.24
C THR A 880 33.19 40.38 18.48
N ALA A 881 33.22 41.54 19.13
CA ALA A 881 32.86 42.83 18.55
C ALA A 881 33.75 43.92 19.15
N SER A 882 34.04 44.96 18.38
CA SER A 882 34.85 46.10 18.85
C SER A 882 34.01 47.37 18.91
N SER A 883 34.33 48.25 19.85
CA SER A 883 33.71 49.58 19.92
C SER A 883 34.21 50.49 18.81
N THR A 884 33.46 51.56 18.55
CA THR A 884 34.01 52.72 17.85
C THR A 884 35.18 53.33 18.64
N ALA A 885 36.10 53.97 17.94
CA ALA A 885 37.23 54.65 18.57
C ALA A 885 36.75 55.84 19.42
N SER A 886 37.33 55.99 20.62
CA SER A 886 37.04 57.12 21.50
C SER A 886 37.52 58.45 20.92
N ALA A 887 37.17 59.55 21.58
CA ALA A 887 37.92 60.81 21.44
C ALA A 887 39.41 60.60 21.77
N VAL A 888 40.29 61.48 21.25
CA VAL A 888 41.72 61.42 21.55
C VAL A 888 41.95 61.64 23.04
N VAL A 889 42.77 60.79 23.66
CA VAL A 889 43.11 60.93 25.07
C VAL A 889 43.83 62.25 25.31
N THR A 890 43.22 63.11 26.10
CA THR A 890 43.76 64.42 26.48
C THR A 890 44.53 64.35 27.80
N ARG A 891 45.24 65.44 28.13
CA ARG A 891 45.94 65.54 29.41
C ARG A 891 44.95 65.56 30.58
N GLY A 892 45.31 64.88 31.66
CA GLY A 892 44.59 64.96 32.93
C GLY A 892 44.64 66.37 33.52
N PRO A 893 43.73 66.71 34.46
CA PRO A 893 43.72 68.00 35.12
C PRO A 893 45.06 68.23 35.84
N ALA A 894 45.43 69.51 35.96
CA ALA A 894 46.65 69.89 36.64
C ALA A 894 46.62 69.48 38.12
N ALA A 895 47.76 69.03 38.65
CA ALA A 895 47.87 68.75 40.07
C ALA A 895 47.58 70.01 40.88
N LYS A 896 46.79 69.88 41.94
CA LYS A 896 46.45 70.99 42.84
C LYS A 896 47.34 70.94 44.07
N ALA A 897 47.90 72.08 44.46
CA ALA A 897 48.65 72.18 45.71
C ALA A 897 47.67 72.06 46.89
N THR A 898 47.81 71.01 47.70
CA THR A 898 47.08 70.80 48.95
C THR A 898 47.75 71.51 50.12
N ALA A 899 49.05 71.80 50.01
CA ALA A 899 49.75 72.73 50.90
C ALA A 899 50.55 73.75 50.07
N ARG A 900 50.39 75.03 50.40
CA ARG A 900 51.01 76.14 49.64
C ARG A 900 52.55 76.08 49.72
N PRO A 901 53.27 76.36 48.62
CA PRO A 901 54.72 76.53 48.65
C PRO A 901 55.18 77.63 49.62
N LYS A 902 56.39 77.49 50.17
CA LYS A 902 56.99 78.48 51.09
C LYS A 902 58.41 78.83 50.65
N VAL A 903 58.79 80.09 50.84
CA VAL A 903 60.21 80.50 50.80
C VAL A 903 60.77 80.29 52.20
N THR A 904 61.79 79.45 52.32
CA THR A 904 62.44 79.09 53.58
C THR A 904 63.87 79.63 53.62
N GLY A 905 64.36 79.85 54.84
CA GLY A 905 65.65 80.52 55.10
C GLY A 905 65.52 82.03 55.31
N THR A 906 66.61 82.67 55.75
CA THR A 906 66.63 84.10 56.06
C THR A 906 66.71 84.93 54.79
N ALA A 907 65.64 85.65 54.45
CA ALA A 907 65.57 86.54 53.29
C ALA A 907 66.37 87.85 53.53
N LYS A 908 67.69 87.76 53.53
CA LYS A 908 68.65 88.86 53.68
C LYS A 908 69.61 88.88 52.48
N VAL A 909 70.01 90.08 52.03
CA VAL A 909 71.00 90.24 50.95
C VAL A 909 72.26 89.41 51.24
N GLY A 910 72.79 88.74 50.21
CA GLY A 910 73.97 87.86 50.30
C GLY A 910 73.67 86.41 50.68
N ARG A 911 72.49 86.11 51.27
CA ARG A 911 72.08 84.74 51.63
C ARG A 911 71.35 84.03 50.48
N THR A 912 71.30 82.70 50.57
CA THR A 912 70.51 81.85 49.68
C THR A 912 69.23 81.42 50.38
N VAL A 913 68.09 81.65 49.74
CA VAL A 913 66.79 81.13 50.19
C VAL A 913 66.43 79.87 49.40
N ARG A 914 65.61 78.99 49.99
CA ARG A 914 65.14 77.74 49.38
C ARG A 914 63.61 77.76 49.22
N ALA A 915 63.09 77.14 48.17
CA ALA A 915 61.68 76.93 47.97
C ALA A 915 61.28 75.55 48.52
N ALA A 916 60.38 75.52 49.50
CA ALA A 916 59.65 74.31 49.87
C ALA A 916 58.47 74.13 48.91
N ALA A 917 58.41 72.98 48.23
CA ALA A 917 57.49 72.72 47.12
C ALA A 917 56.01 72.64 47.52
N GLY A 918 55.72 72.42 48.81
CA GLY A 918 54.37 72.11 49.29
C GLY A 918 53.97 70.66 49.01
N SER A 919 52.70 70.34 49.27
CA SER A 919 52.08 69.04 49.00
C SER A 919 51.10 69.17 47.84
N TRP A 920 51.00 68.14 47.00
CA TRP A 920 50.23 68.17 45.75
C TRP A 920 49.38 66.91 45.60
N SER A 921 48.15 67.06 45.10
CA SER A 921 47.26 65.96 44.75
C SER A 921 46.77 66.09 43.30
N PRO A 922 46.91 65.04 42.46
CA PRO A 922 47.61 63.78 42.72
C PRO A 922 49.12 63.99 42.95
N LYS A 923 49.80 62.99 43.54
CA LYS A 923 51.26 62.99 43.72
C LYS A 923 51.95 63.26 42.36
N VAL A 924 52.87 64.21 42.34
CA VAL A 924 53.56 64.69 41.14
C VAL A 924 54.95 64.07 41.03
N ASP A 925 55.50 64.07 39.82
CA ASP A 925 56.75 63.38 39.50
C ASP A 925 57.97 64.31 39.61
N ALA A 926 57.79 65.61 39.35
CA ALA A 926 58.85 66.61 39.42
C ALA A 926 58.33 68.03 39.68
N TYR A 927 59.24 68.92 40.08
CA TYR A 927 58.98 70.35 40.29
C TYR A 927 59.91 71.24 39.45
N ARG A 928 59.40 72.39 39.01
CA ARG A 928 60.16 73.52 38.47
C ARG A 928 59.80 74.78 39.27
N TYR A 929 60.75 75.68 39.45
CA TYR A 929 60.55 76.89 40.25
C TYR A 929 60.62 78.14 39.38
N GLU A 930 59.80 79.14 39.68
CA GLU A 930 59.85 80.46 39.08
C GLU A 930 59.90 81.50 40.17
N TRP A 931 61.08 82.08 40.39
CA TRP A 931 61.28 83.14 41.38
C TRP A 931 60.85 84.49 40.82
N ARG A 932 60.06 85.24 41.59
CA ARG A 932 59.52 86.55 41.21
C ARG A 932 59.86 87.61 42.25
N LEU A 933 60.31 88.77 41.79
CA LEU A 933 60.68 89.91 42.61
C LEU A 933 59.75 91.09 42.30
N ASN A 934 59.01 91.58 43.30
CA ASN A 934 57.90 92.53 43.11
C ASN A 934 56.96 92.12 41.97
N GLY A 935 56.62 90.83 41.89
CA GLY A 935 55.76 90.27 40.84
C GLY A 935 56.45 89.99 39.49
N LYS A 936 57.64 90.54 39.22
CA LYS A 936 58.38 90.30 37.96
C LYS A 936 59.25 89.03 38.03
N LEU A 937 59.21 88.19 37.00
CA LEU A 937 60.00 86.95 36.92
C LEU A 937 61.50 87.24 36.88
N ILE A 938 62.26 86.56 37.73
CA ILE A 938 63.72 86.53 37.67
C ILE A 938 64.11 85.48 36.62
N ARG A 939 64.48 85.95 35.42
CA ARG A 939 64.88 85.07 34.32
C ARG A 939 66.14 84.28 34.68
N GLY A 940 66.21 83.02 34.23
CA GLY A 940 67.37 82.14 34.42
C GLY A 940 67.42 81.34 35.73
N VAL A 941 66.50 81.57 36.68
CA VAL A 941 66.49 80.84 37.97
C VAL A 941 65.32 79.87 38.04
N THR A 942 65.59 78.60 37.75
CA THR A 942 64.57 77.52 37.71
C THR A 942 64.71 76.47 38.80
N GLY A 943 65.78 76.53 39.60
CA GLY A 943 66.06 75.61 40.71
C GLY A 943 65.36 76.01 42.02
N ALA A 944 65.39 75.09 42.98
CA ALA A 944 64.76 75.27 44.29
C ALA A 944 65.45 76.33 45.18
N THR A 945 66.57 76.92 44.75
CA THR A 945 67.34 77.88 45.55
C THR A 945 67.60 79.17 44.77
N LEU A 946 67.69 80.29 45.48
CA LEU A 946 68.00 81.60 44.92
C LEU A 946 68.94 82.38 45.86
N LYS A 947 70.10 82.82 45.34
CA LYS A 947 71.01 83.74 46.05
C LYS A 947 70.51 85.18 45.88
N LEU A 948 70.29 85.86 47.01
CA LEU A 948 69.74 87.22 47.04
C LEU A 948 70.83 88.26 46.80
N LYS A 949 70.78 88.96 45.65
CA LYS A 949 71.73 90.00 45.28
C LYS A 949 71.39 91.34 45.95
N SER A 950 72.36 92.25 46.04
CA SER A 950 72.16 93.61 46.57
C SER A 950 71.03 94.38 45.88
N SER A 951 70.88 94.19 44.55
CA SER A 951 69.81 94.79 43.74
C SER A 951 68.38 94.32 44.08
N MET A 952 68.24 93.33 44.96
CA MET A 952 66.96 92.77 45.41
C MET A 952 66.50 93.31 46.78
N ARG A 953 67.31 94.12 47.46
CA ARG A 953 67.00 94.70 48.79
C ARG A 953 65.65 95.42 48.81
N GLY A 954 64.87 95.22 49.87
CA GLY A 954 63.58 95.89 50.10
C GLY A 954 62.43 95.37 49.24
N LYS A 955 62.70 94.55 48.21
CA LYS A 955 61.69 94.01 47.30
C LYS A 955 61.01 92.75 47.89
N LYS A 956 59.77 92.50 47.46
CA LYS A 956 58.96 91.32 47.81
C LYS A 956 59.35 90.14 46.93
N LEU A 957 59.84 89.07 47.52
CA LEU A 957 60.18 87.83 46.85
C LEU A 957 59.03 86.82 46.97
N THR A 958 58.67 86.19 45.85
CA THR A 958 57.72 85.07 45.78
C THR A 958 58.32 83.95 44.93
N VAL A 959 57.91 82.71 45.17
CA VAL A 959 58.24 81.58 44.29
C VAL A 959 56.96 80.90 43.83
N THR A 960 56.81 80.74 42.52
CA THR A 960 55.79 79.88 41.92
C THR A 960 56.40 78.51 41.68
N VAL A 961 55.85 77.50 42.33
CA VAL A 961 56.19 76.10 42.10
C VAL A 961 55.28 75.55 41.01
N ILE A 962 55.89 75.01 39.97
CA ILE A 962 55.24 74.34 38.85
C ILE A 962 55.44 72.84 39.04
N ALA A 963 54.35 72.13 39.29
CA ALA A 963 54.35 70.69 39.57
C ALA A 963 53.99 69.91 38.30
N ARG A 964 54.85 68.95 37.94
CA ARG A 964 54.73 68.15 36.73
C ARG A 964 54.34 66.73 37.07
N LYS A 965 53.33 66.22 36.36
CA LYS A 965 52.94 64.81 36.40
C LYS A 965 52.75 64.31 34.98
N ALA A 966 53.33 63.16 34.66
CA ALA A 966 53.27 62.58 33.32
C ALA A 966 51.81 62.44 32.85
N GLY A 967 51.50 63.00 31.68
CA GLY A 967 50.16 62.98 31.11
C GLY A 967 49.15 63.96 31.71
N HIS A 968 49.54 64.82 32.66
CA HIS A 968 48.69 65.88 33.22
C HIS A 968 49.15 67.28 32.79
N LEU A 969 48.27 68.27 32.94
CA LEU A 969 48.65 69.68 32.84
C LEU A 969 49.57 70.08 34.03
N ASP A 970 50.41 71.10 33.82
CA ASP A 970 51.32 71.60 34.86
C ASP A 970 50.52 72.31 35.97
N GLY A 971 50.63 71.81 37.20
CA GLY A 971 50.08 72.47 38.39
C GLY A 971 50.91 73.69 38.77
N ARG A 972 50.28 74.77 39.24
CA ARG A 972 50.99 75.99 39.64
C ARG A 972 50.48 76.51 40.98
N ALA A 973 51.40 76.84 41.88
CA ALA A 973 51.07 77.46 43.17
C ALA A 973 52.17 78.45 43.57
N THR A 974 51.78 79.61 44.09
CA THR A 974 52.72 80.67 44.49
C THR A 974 52.77 80.82 46.01
N SER A 975 53.99 80.97 46.54
CA SER A 975 54.22 81.25 47.96
C SER A 975 53.65 82.59 48.40
N LEU A 976 53.55 82.80 49.71
CA LEU A 976 53.41 84.14 50.25
C LEU A 976 54.66 84.97 49.93
N ALA A 977 54.49 86.29 49.88
CA ALA A 977 55.58 87.23 49.64
C ALA A 977 56.45 87.40 50.89
N VAL A 978 57.77 87.31 50.71
CA VAL A 978 58.76 87.57 51.78
C VAL A 978 59.57 88.82 51.41
N LYS A 979 59.63 89.81 52.30
CA LYS A 979 60.40 91.05 52.08
C LYS A 979 61.89 90.80 52.33
N ILE A 980 62.75 91.17 51.39
CA ILE A 980 64.21 91.00 51.51
C ILE A 980 64.78 92.12 52.41
N ARG A 981 65.35 91.73 53.56
CA ARG A 981 65.96 92.62 54.55
C ARG A 981 67.39 93.00 54.16
N SER A 982 67.87 94.13 54.73
CA SER A 982 69.15 94.80 54.46
C SER A 982 70.37 93.91 54.61
#